data_AF-A0A1Q6K4R9-F1
#
_entry.id   AF-A0A1Q6K4R9-F1
#
_cell.length_a   1.000
_cell.length_b   1.000
_cell.length_c   1.000
_cell.angle_alpha   90.00
_cell.angle_beta   90.00
_cell.angle_gamma   90.00
#
_symmetry.space_group_name_H-M   'P 1'
#
loop_
_entity.id
_entity.type
_entity.pdbx_description
1 polymer ?
#
loop_
_entity_poly.entity_id
_entity_poly.type
_entity_poly.pdbx_seq_one_letter_code
_entity_poly.pdbx_strand_id
1 'polypeptide(L)'
;MGIRKINDIFEYDNSIVKVVKESKEMYKNEKYAYNLLKQNIPKTINFDDKNNTIIMEKLNGKTLNEVQIDEVIIVKLANAIKKLHSNIKDGKVFVHGDLHKENIIYCNGEIYFIDFSCSKYDIPEVDFSAVEIHIINDKNLLELFYRTLDITPNTEKLKKEKVKHCLNHLIWANKENFEAINIKSKRIIEENDELICEDDFDYLGLIKLSDNLKLDNLVSKIDNDIYISRSKEYYKKKTYNELVDFRENLKKLFPLEIKKAFVVCEYMLNASYRVFYEDYKKSLLSEENNIDISQKCMEEDVKNIISCIQNKIIDTPNYSLKHIKNDIYPENRLIEADHKMLLYKTINNITDCNHVVCPLYSAILIGPFFKALHGTDYSYVKFGVHDQNMKNIYDEKTLNLFDITSNKSFPNEVQIIDGNIGTGLTLVILKELFNKNNISCKIGSLEISYEYMEKNHDFSILDILDYKSYVSTRHHTITDDIVNILCNNPFNYTKILKKYGFQHDFLSDIELLYNRGKTICEINNIFIKSIINYDSNFVLSMDIMNKKIRYLEDYSIEKAISIIRDYPKVNIIDLDRFYGESQSLEIISKILKIKKVRVGGGIRKREEIQMLLDMGADKVIIGTHATPELLRGFNPERIIVGLDSIDRRTNKIVNISEKIKIFEPYCSEFNYVSVEHDGKAHGGDVDNAIKYSKITKNKFNCVGGISSKEEMLKLRKYNVGCTIGRKIQEGYFE
;
A
#
# COMPACT_ATOMS: atom_id res chain seq x y z
N MET A 1 -33.81 -14.84 27.11
CA MET A 1 -34.51 -14.20 28.26
C MET A 1 -33.82 -12.86 28.52
N GLY A 2 -34.42 -11.68 28.37
CA GLY A 2 -35.75 -11.33 27.84
C GLY A 2 -35.61 -10.41 26.62
N ILE A 3 -36.58 -10.51 25.70
CA ILE A 3 -36.70 -9.65 24.52
C ILE A 3 -36.92 -8.22 25.05
N ARG A 4 -35.93 -7.33 24.92
CA ARG A 4 -36.20 -5.89 25.06
C ARG A 4 -37.00 -5.50 23.82
N LYS A 5 -38.28 -5.25 23.98
CA LYS A 5 -39.11 -4.58 22.99
C LYS A 5 -38.44 -3.23 22.67
N ILE A 6 -37.86 -3.13 21.48
CA ILE A 6 -37.18 -1.91 21.00
C ILE A 6 -38.17 -0.73 20.99
N ASN A 7 -39.44 -1.06 20.78
CA ASN A 7 -40.58 -0.17 20.87
C ASN A 7 -41.59 -0.69 21.90
N ASP A 8 -42.01 0.15 22.84
CA ASP A 8 -43.09 -0.24 23.74
C ASP A 8 -44.44 -0.07 23.03
N ILE A 9 -45.10 -1.19 22.77
CA ILE A 9 -46.44 -1.22 22.18
C ILE A 9 -47.43 -1.65 23.25
N PHE A 10 -48.39 -0.78 23.57
CA PHE A 10 -49.46 -1.04 24.52
C PHE A 10 -50.76 -0.37 24.10
N GLU A 11 -51.88 -0.83 24.66
CA GLU A 11 -53.20 -0.27 24.39
C GLU A 11 -53.51 0.89 25.36
N TYR A 12 -54.10 1.96 24.83
CA TYR A 12 -54.58 3.09 25.62
C TYR A 12 -55.79 3.73 24.94
N ASP A 13 -56.89 3.86 25.69
CA ASP A 13 -58.14 4.51 25.25
C ASP A 13 -58.63 4.09 23.84
N ASN A 14 -58.77 2.77 23.66
CA ASN A 14 -59.16 2.10 22.41
C ASN A 14 -58.23 2.35 21.20
N SER A 15 -56.98 2.75 21.46
CA SER A 15 -55.91 2.94 20.49
C SER A 15 -54.67 2.12 20.84
N ILE A 16 -53.78 1.91 19.88
CA ILE A 16 -52.46 1.29 20.08
C ILE A 16 -51.41 2.41 20.13
N VAL A 17 -50.67 2.46 21.22
CA VAL A 17 -49.61 3.43 21.45
C VAL A 17 -48.28 2.71 21.32
N LYS A 18 -47.46 3.16 20.36
CA LYS A 18 -46.09 2.70 20.13
C LYS A 18 -45.12 3.81 20.50
N VAL A 19 -44.27 3.57 21.50
CA VAL A 19 -43.23 4.51 21.94
C VAL A 19 -41.89 4.07 21.34
N VAL A 20 -41.30 4.92 20.49
CA VAL A 20 -40.02 4.66 19.81
C VAL A 20 -38.88 5.21 20.64
N LYS A 21 -38.23 4.33 21.43
CA LYS A 21 -37.30 4.74 22.49
C LYS A 21 -35.85 4.93 22.05
N GLU A 22 -35.47 4.40 20.89
CA GLU A 22 -34.06 4.25 20.53
C GLU A 22 -33.40 5.57 20.06
N SER A 23 -34.09 6.37 19.23
CA SER A 23 -33.63 7.72 18.86
C SER A 23 -34.71 8.56 18.17
N LYS A 24 -34.54 9.89 18.19
CA LYS A 24 -35.37 10.82 17.40
C LYS A 24 -35.28 10.57 15.89
N GLU A 25 -34.16 10.05 15.41
CA GLU A 25 -33.97 9.73 13.98
C GLU A 25 -34.75 8.46 13.59
N MET A 26 -34.71 7.43 14.44
CA MET A 26 -35.51 6.23 14.24
C MET A 26 -37.00 6.53 14.30
N TYR A 27 -37.44 7.34 15.26
CA TYR A 27 -38.82 7.82 15.29
C TYR A 27 -39.22 8.57 14.01
N LYS A 28 -38.34 9.42 13.46
CA LYS A 28 -38.59 10.08 12.17
C LYS A 28 -38.69 9.09 11.01
N ASN A 29 -37.86 8.04 11.00
CA ASN A 29 -37.88 7.00 9.98
C ASN A 29 -39.13 6.14 10.06
N GLU A 30 -39.54 5.72 11.27
CA GLU A 30 -40.80 5.02 11.46
C GLU A 30 -41.98 5.91 11.12
N LYS A 31 -42.02 7.14 11.63
CA LYS A 31 -43.04 8.14 11.25
C LYS A 31 -43.13 8.30 9.74
N TYR A 32 -41.99 8.35 9.04
CA TYR A 32 -41.97 8.37 7.59
C TYR A 32 -42.54 7.07 6.98
N ALA A 33 -42.16 5.90 7.51
CA ALA A 33 -42.66 4.60 7.09
C ALA A 33 -44.19 4.47 7.21
N TYR A 34 -44.74 4.84 8.37
CA TYR A 34 -46.18 4.84 8.65
C TYR A 34 -46.96 5.85 7.79
N ASN A 35 -46.33 6.95 7.39
CA ASN A 35 -46.94 7.89 6.44
C ASN A 35 -46.85 7.40 4.99
N LEU A 36 -45.78 6.67 4.64
CA LEU A 36 -45.53 6.14 3.31
C LEU A 36 -46.44 4.95 3.00
N LEU A 37 -46.55 4.02 3.93
CA LEU A 37 -47.30 2.78 3.78
C LEU A 37 -48.76 3.00 4.19
N LYS A 38 -49.69 2.46 3.41
CA LYS A 38 -51.14 2.63 3.65
C LYS A 38 -51.91 1.31 3.71
N GLN A 39 -51.23 0.19 3.51
CA GLN A 39 -51.82 -1.14 3.45
C GLN A 39 -51.04 -2.07 4.37
N ASN A 40 -51.74 -3.04 4.97
CA ASN A 40 -51.16 -4.06 5.84
C ASN A 40 -50.38 -3.48 7.04
N ILE A 41 -50.78 -2.28 7.50
CA ILE A 41 -50.36 -1.63 8.74
C ILE A 41 -51.58 -0.98 9.40
N PRO A 42 -51.63 -0.78 10.73
CA PRO A 42 -52.70 -0.03 11.39
C PRO A 42 -52.77 1.41 10.89
N LYS A 43 -53.97 1.97 10.77
CA LYS A 43 -54.14 3.39 10.46
C LYS A 43 -53.53 4.24 11.57
N THR A 44 -52.65 5.15 11.20
CA THR A 44 -52.07 6.09 12.16
C THR A 44 -53.10 7.18 12.53
N ILE A 45 -53.26 7.42 13.83
CA ILE A 45 -54.14 8.44 14.40
C ILE A 45 -53.36 9.74 14.63
N ASN A 46 -52.22 9.66 15.34
CA ASN A 46 -51.42 10.81 15.68
C ASN A 46 -49.93 10.46 15.87
N PHE A 47 -49.06 11.47 15.72
CA PHE A 47 -47.63 11.42 16.02
C PHE A 47 -47.32 12.44 17.12
N ASP A 48 -46.81 11.99 18.26
CA ASP A 48 -46.29 12.86 19.31
C ASP A 48 -44.76 12.95 19.21
N ASP A 49 -44.30 13.96 18.45
CA ASP A 49 -42.89 14.22 18.18
C ASP A 49 -42.08 14.60 19.43
N LYS A 50 -42.73 15.04 20.51
CA LYS A 50 -42.05 15.41 21.75
C LYS A 50 -41.61 14.17 22.52
N ASN A 51 -42.44 13.13 22.52
CA ASN A 51 -42.21 11.88 23.24
C ASN A 51 -41.81 10.71 22.34
N ASN A 52 -41.63 10.95 21.03
CA ASN A 52 -41.35 9.94 20.01
C ASN A 52 -42.40 8.82 19.96
N THR A 53 -43.68 9.19 20.06
CA THR A 53 -44.79 8.23 20.13
C THR A 53 -45.60 8.23 18.84
N ILE A 54 -45.99 7.04 18.39
CA ILE A 54 -46.90 6.80 17.28
C ILE A 54 -48.20 6.23 17.86
N ILE A 55 -49.31 6.93 17.68
CA ILE A 55 -50.63 6.51 18.14
C ILE A 55 -51.40 6.03 16.91
N MET A 56 -51.88 4.80 16.96
CA MET A 56 -52.53 4.10 15.84
C MET A 56 -53.86 3.51 16.27
N GLU A 57 -54.70 3.19 15.29
CA GLU A 57 -55.94 2.48 15.56
C GLU A 57 -55.67 1.12 16.20
N LYS A 58 -56.54 0.71 17.12
CA LYS A 58 -56.51 -0.63 17.66
C LYS A 58 -57.18 -1.59 16.67
N LEU A 59 -56.43 -2.62 16.27
CA LEU A 59 -56.95 -3.71 15.46
C LEU A 59 -57.51 -4.81 16.38
N ASN A 60 -58.78 -5.14 16.23
CA ASN A 60 -59.44 -6.20 17.01
C ASN A 60 -59.17 -7.58 16.39
N GLY A 61 -57.90 -7.99 16.39
CA GLY A 61 -57.41 -9.27 15.88
C GLY A 61 -56.54 -10.01 16.89
N LYS A 62 -55.92 -11.11 16.47
CA LYS A 62 -54.96 -11.88 17.28
C LYS A 62 -53.56 -11.76 16.72
N THR A 63 -52.53 -11.80 17.57
CA THR A 63 -51.14 -11.84 17.08
C THR A 63 -50.85 -13.19 16.42
N LEU A 64 -49.84 -13.26 15.55
CA LEU A 64 -49.43 -14.55 14.97
C LEU A 64 -48.85 -15.53 16.00
N ASN A 65 -48.56 -15.08 17.22
CA ASN A 65 -48.20 -15.96 18.31
C ASN A 65 -49.42 -16.72 18.88
N GLU A 66 -50.62 -16.18 18.69
CA GLU A 66 -51.89 -16.69 19.24
C GLU A 66 -52.75 -17.40 18.19
N VAL A 67 -52.26 -17.50 16.94
CA VAL A 67 -52.96 -18.09 15.81
C VAL A 67 -52.14 -19.25 15.26
N GLN A 68 -52.81 -20.34 14.87
CA GLN A 68 -52.13 -21.45 14.20
C GLN A 68 -51.69 -21.00 12.80
N ILE A 69 -50.41 -21.21 12.49
CA ILE A 69 -49.81 -20.80 11.22
C ILE A 69 -50.00 -21.94 10.22
N ASP A 70 -50.95 -21.77 9.30
CA ASP A 70 -51.25 -22.69 8.20
C ASP A 70 -50.90 -22.08 6.82
N GLU A 71 -51.13 -22.84 5.75
CA GLU A 71 -50.84 -22.41 4.38
C GLU A 71 -51.52 -21.08 4.01
N VAL A 72 -52.74 -20.85 4.51
CA VAL A 72 -53.51 -19.63 4.23
C VAL A 72 -52.85 -18.42 4.89
N ILE A 73 -52.43 -18.55 6.16
CA ILE A 73 -51.72 -17.49 6.87
C ILE A 73 -50.38 -17.18 6.19
N ILE A 74 -49.66 -18.20 5.74
CA ILE A 74 -48.37 -18.01 5.06
C ILE A 74 -48.51 -17.28 3.73
N VAL A 75 -49.50 -17.63 2.91
CA VAL A 75 -49.76 -16.93 1.65
C VAL A 75 -50.11 -15.46 1.90
N LYS A 76 -50.90 -15.17 2.95
CA LYS A 76 -51.24 -13.79 3.32
C LYS A 76 -50.04 -13.01 3.85
N LEU A 77 -49.21 -13.64 4.68
CA LEU A 77 -47.99 -13.04 5.20
C LEU A 77 -47.02 -12.70 4.07
N ALA A 78 -46.77 -13.64 3.15
CA ALA A 78 -45.92 -13.42 1.98
C ALA A 78 -46.40 -12.24 1.14
N ASN A 79 -47.70 -12.18 0.84
CA ASN A 79 -48.27 -11.08 0.08
C ASN A 79 -48.19 -9.73 0.82
N ALA A 80 -48.37 -9.73 2.14
CA ALA A 80 -48.24 -8.53 2.95
C ALA A 80 -46.78 -8.01 2.97
N ILE A 81 -45.79 -8.89 3.09
CA ILE A 81 -44.37 -8.54 3.00
C ILE A 81 -44.03 -8.03 1.60
N LYS A 82 -44.51 -8.70 0.55
CA LYS A 82 -44.32 -8.25 -0.85
C LYS A 82 -44.83 -6.83 -1.07
N LYS A 83 -45.97 -6.48 -0.45
CA LYS A 83 -46.50 -5.11 -0.48
C LYS A 83 -45.64 -4.14 0.33
N LEU A 84 -45.23 -4.51 1.54
CA LEU A 84 -44.32 -3.71 2.38
C LEU A 84 -43.05 -3.34 1.60
N HIS A 85 -42.52 -4.34 0.90
CA HIS A 85 -41.30 -4.26 0.11
C HIS A 85 -41.51 -3.68 -1.28
N SER A 86 -42.72 -3.47 -1.78
CA SER A 86 -42.98 -2.99 -3.15
C SER A 86 -42.30 -1.66 -3.51
N ASN A 87 -41.82 -0.92 -2.51
CA ASN A 87 -40.96 0.25 -2.64
C ASN A 87 -39.47 -0.16 -2.76
N ILE A 88 -39.15 -1.05 -3.71
CA ILE A 88 -37.77 -1.48 -4.02
C ILE A 88 -37.10 -0.47 -4.93
N LYS A 89 -35.86 -0.10 -4.61
CA LYS A 89 -34.96 0.63 -5.50
C LYS A 89 -33.60 -0.06 -5.52
N ASP A 90 -33.07 -0.35 -6.71
CA ASP A 90 -31.76 -0.99 -6.91
C ASP A 90 -31.61 -2.33 -6.17
N GLY A 91 -32.67 -3.13 -6.16
CA GLY A 91 -32.70 -4.44 -5.47
C GLY A 91 -32.77 -4.35 -3.94
N LYS A 92 -32.97 -3.15 -3.40
CA LYS A 92 -33.07 -2.89 -1.95
C LYS A 92 -34.44 -2.31 -1.58
N VAL A 93 -35.00 -2.76 -0.48
CA VAL A 93 -36.23 -2.27 0.13
C VAL A 93 -35.95 -1.05 0.99
N PHE A 94 -36.86 -0.09 0.94
CA PHE A 94 -36.79 1.09 1.78
C PHE A 94 -37.41 0.88 3.17
N VAL A 95 -38.18 -0.18 3.36
CA VAL A 95 -38.85 -0.50 4.62
C VAL A 95 -38.41 -1.88 5.09
N HIS A 96 -38.00 -1.96 6.36
CA HIS A 96 -37.59 -3.18 7.04
C HIS A 96 -38.55 -3.45 8.21
N GLY A 97 -39.09 -4.67 8.28
CA GLY A 97 -40.04 -5.07 9.32
C GLY A 97 -39.38 -5.80 10.48
N ASP A 98 -39.81 -5.55 11.71
CA ASP A 98 -39.45 -6.44 12.82
C ASP A 98 -40.42 -7.63 12.86
N LEU A 99 -40.04 -8.72 12.18
CA LEU A 99 -40.92 -9.84 11.83
C LEU A 99 -41.05 -10.91 12.93
N HIS A 100 -41.09 -10.50 14.20
CA HIS A 100 -41.50 -11.36 15.31
C HIS A 100 -43.02 -11.60 15.31
N LYS A 101 -43.45 -12.82 15.71
CA LYS A 101 -44.88 -13.22 15.72
C LYS A 101 -45.78 -12.29 16.54
N GLU A 102 -45.25 -11.64 17.57
CA GLU A 102 -45.99 -10.71 18.44
C GLU A 102 -46.24 -9.34 17.78
N ASN A 103 -45.42 -8.97 16.79
CA ASN A 103 -45.48 -7.69 16.08
C ASN A 103 -46.29 -7.78 14.77
N ILE A 104 -47.02 -8.88 14.59
CA ILE A 104 -47.84 -9.15 13.40
C ILE A 104 -49.23 -9.59 13.86
N ILE A 105 -50.25 -8.87 13.42
CA ILE A 105 -51.64 -9.10 13.79
C ILE A 105 -52.40 -9.69 12.61
N TYR A 106 -53.12 -10.78 12.85
CA TYR A 106 -54.13 -11.32 11.93
C TYR A 106 -55.51 -10.82 12.35
N CYS A 107 -56.13 -10.01 11.49
CA CYS A 107 -57.41 -9.36 11.76
C CYS A 107 -58.26 -9.33 10.49
N ASN A 108 -59.55 -9.68 10.60
CA ASN A 108 -60.52 -9.68 9.48
C ASN A 108 -60.05 -10.40 8.21
N GLY A 109 -59.26 -11.46 8.36
CA GLY A 109 -58.72 -12.20 7.24
C GLY A 109 -57.48 -11.59 6.59
N GLU A 110 -56.83 -10.58 7.19
CA GLU A 110 -55.63 -9.94 6.63
C GLU A 110 -54.50 -9.84 7.66
N ILE A 111 -53.27 -9.66 7.18
CA ILE A 111 -52.05 -9.55 8.01
C ILE A 111 -51.63 -8.08 8.13
N TYR A 112 -51.33 -7.64 9.34
CA TYR A 112 -50.92 -6.27 9.64
C TYR A 112 -49.62 -6.23 10.45
N PHE A 113 -48.67 -5.40 10.02
CA PHE A 113 -47.41 -5.16 10.74
C PHE A 113 -47.56 -3.96 11.66
N ILE A 114 -47.22 -4.14 12.94
CA ILE A 114 -47.27 -3.07 13.94
C ILE A 114 -45.89 -2.59 14.38
N ASP A 115 -44.82 -3.26 13.94
CA ASP A 115 -43.45 -2.82 14.16
C ASP A 115 -42.58 -2.96 12.90
N PHE A 116 -42.18 -1.83 12.34
CA PHE A 116 -41.31 -1.72 11.16
C PHE A 116 -40.72 -0.31 11.10
N SER A 117 -39.64 -0.14 10.34
CA SER A 117 -38.99 1.15 10.15
C SER A 117 -38.49 1.34 8.72
N CYS A 118 -38.28 2.60 8.32
CA CYS A 118 -37.58 2.90 7.08
C CYS A 118 -36.08 2.84 7.29
N SER A 119 -35.43 1.87 6.65
CA SER A 119 -33.99 1.89 6.47
C SER A 119 -33.69 2.61 5.15
N LYS A 120 -32.55 3.28 5.07
CA LYS A 120 -32.17 4.10 3.90
C LYS A 120 -31.73 3.22 2.70
N TYR A 121 -32.46 2.12 2.44
CA TYR A 121 -32.25 1.00 1.51
C TYR A 121 -31.50 -0.22 2.11
N ASP A 122 -32.23 -1.29 2.42
CA ASP A 122 -31.73 -2.60 2.87
C ASP A 122 -32.15 -3.74 1.92
N ILE A 123 -31.59 -4.95 2.02
CA ILE A 123 -31.95 -6.05 1.12
C ILE A 123 -33.17 -6.84 1.66
N PRO A 124 -34.17 -7.17 0.82
CA PRO A 124 -35.37 -7.92 1.25
C PRO A 124 -35.06 -9.28 1.92
N GLU A 125 -33.94 -9.91 1.57
CA GLU A 125 -33.54 -11.22 2.07
C GLU A 125 -33.28 -11.25 3.58
N VAL A 126 -33.03 -10.10 4.21
CA VAL A 126 -32.92 -9.99 5.68
C VAL A 126 -34.28 -10.30 6.33
N ASP A 127 -35.36 -9.70 5.83
CA ASP A 127 -36.73 -9.94 6.31
C ASP A 127 -37.17 -11.38 6.03
N PHE A 128 -36.82 -11.94 4.88
CA PHE A 128 -37.16 -13.34 4.57
C PHE A 128 -36.47 -14.30 5.53
N SER A 129 -35.20 -14.02 5.88
CA SER A 129 -34.46 -14.79 6.88
C SER A 129 -35.11 -14.67 8.26
N ALA A 130 -35.60 -13.48 8.64
CA ALA A 130 -36.32 -13.28 9.90
C ALA A 130 -37.63 -14.08 9.96
N VAL A 131 -38.40 -14.15 8.88
CA VAL A 131 -39.63 -14.98 8.79
C VAL A 131 -39.30 -16.47 8.95
N GLU A 132 -38.24 -16.94 8.30
CA GLU A 132 -37.77 -18.34 8.43
C GLU A 132 -37.36 -18.66 9.87
N ILE A 133 -36.70 -17.73 10.58
CA ILE A 133 -36.23 -17.97 11.95
C ILE A 133 -37.36 -17.86 12.97
N HIS A 134 -38.22 -16.85 12.84
CA HIS A 134 -39.13 -16.45 13.90
C HIS A 134 -40.57 -16.90 13.68
N ILE A 135 -40.98 -17.23 12.45
CA ILE A 135 -42.37 -17.51 12.10
C ILE A 135 -42.59 -18.94 11.61
N ILE A 136 -41.80 -19.39 10.62
CA ILE A 136 -42.03 -20.63 9.87
C ILE A 136 -41.01 -21.71 10.24
N ASN A 137 -41.43 -22.71 11.03
CA ASN A 137 -40.58 -23.85 11.38
C ASN A 137 -40.86 -25.10 10.55
N ASP A 138 -41.79 -25.04 9.58
CA ASP A 138 -42.18 -26.14 8.70
C ASP A 138 -41.65 -25.92 7.27
N LYS A 139 -41.04 -26.96 6.71
CA LYS A 139 -40.35 -26.89 5.41
C LYS A 139 -41.32 -26.67 4.24
N ASN A 140 -42.50 -27.27 4.27
CA ASN A 140 -43.48 -27.15 3.18
C ASN A 140 -44.10 -25.75 3.17
N LEU A 141 -44.38 -25.21 4.37
CA LEU A 141 -44.83 -23.83 4.52
C LEU A 141 -43.77 -22.83 4.07
N LEU A 142 -42.49 -23.09 4.35
CA LEU A 142 -41.40 -22.23 3.90
C LEU A 142 -41.25 -22.23 2.37
N GLU A 143 -41.38 -23.40 1.73
CA GLU A 143 -41.37 -23.50 0.27
C GLU A 143 -42.57 -22.76 -0.36
N LEU A 144 -43.75 -22.88 0.24
CA LEU A 144 -44.93 -22.14 -0.17
C LEU A 144 -44.73 -20.62 -0.02
N PHE A 145 -44.08 -20.17 1.06
CA PHE A 145 -43.77 -18.76 1.30
C PHE A 145 -42.91 -18.17 0.16
N TYR A 146 -41.78 -18.82 -0.16
CA TYR A 146 -40.89 -18.35 -1.23
C TYR A 146 -41.54 -18.41 -2.61
N ARG A 147 -42.31 -19.47 -2.88
CA ARG A 147 -43.08 -19.59 -4.12
C ARG A 147 -44.11 -18.48 -4.26
N THR A 148 -44.78 -18.09 -3.17
CA THR A 148 -45.76 -16.99 -3.17
C THR A 148 -45.08 -15.63 -3.40
N LEU A 149 -43.87 -15.44 -2.88
CA LEU A 149 -43.08 -14.23 -3.15
C LEU A 149 -42.59 -14.15 -4.61
N ASP A 150 -42.58 -15.28 -5.32
CA ASP A 150 -41.99 -15.45 -6.66
C ASP A 150 -40.46 -15.29 -6.67
N ILE A 151 -39.81 -15.89 -5.66
CA ILE A 151 -38.36 -15.79 -5.44
C ILE A 151 -37.77 -17.18 -5.27
N THR A 152 -36.61 -17.44 -5.90
CA THR A 152 -35.83 -18.65 -5.66
C THR A 152 -34.79 -18.38 -4.57
N PRO A 153 -34.82 -19.09 -3.42
CA PRO A 153 -33.94 -18.77 -2.30
C PRO A 153 -32.48 -19.12 -2.61
N ASN A 154 -31.58 -18.13 -2.55
CA ASN A 154 -30.13 -18.38 -2.58
C ASN A 154 -29.67 -18.84 -1.19
N THR A 155 -29.54 -20.14 -1.02
CA THR A 155 -29.30 -20.79 0.27
C THR A 155 -27.96 -20.45 0.92
N GLU A 156 -26.93 -20.07 0.16
CA GLU A 156 -25.64 -19.63 0.72
C GLU A 156 -25.70 -18.18 1.24
N LYS A 157 -26.33 -17.28 0.49
CA LYS A 157 -26.53 -15.88 0.90
C LYS A 157 -27.44 -15.78 2.13
N LEU A 158 -28.51 -16.58 2.15
CA LEU A 158 -29.42 -16.69 3.30
C LEU A 158 -28.72 -17.26 4.54
N LYS A 159 -27.84 -18.26 4.40
CA LYS A 159 -27.05 -18.77 5.54
C LYS A 159 -26.11 -17.71 6.12
N LYS A 160 -25.45 -16.90 5.29
CA LYS A 160 -24.61 -15.79 5.75
C LYS A 160 -25.41 -14.73 6.49
N GLU A 161 -26.57 -14.32 5.97
CA GLU A 161 -27.43 -13.33 6.63
C GLU A 161 -28.12 -13.89 7.89
N LYS A 162 -28.47 -15.18 7.91
CA LYS A 162 -28.99 -15.89 9.10
C LYS A 162 -27.99 -15.88 10.25
N VAL A 163 -26.69 -16.10 9.96
CA VAL A 163 -25.62 -16.02 10.97
C VAL A 163 -25.43 -14.58 11.45
N LYS A 164 -25.47 -13.59 10.54
CA LYS A 164 -25.38 -12.16 10.87
C LYS A 164 -26.54 -11.66 11.73
N HIS A 165 -27.78 -12.09 11.44
CA HIS A 165 -28.96 -11.73 12.22
C HIS A 165 -28.94 -12.37 13.62
N CYS A 166 -28.55 -13.65 13.74
CA CYS A 166 -28.37 -14.31 15.04
C CYS A 166 -27.28 -13.67 15.91
N LEU A 167 -26.19 -13.16 15.30
CA LEU A 167 -25.09 -12.49 16.01
C LEU A 167 -25.47 -11.08 16.51
N ASN A 168 -26.30 -10.34 15.77
CA ASN A 168 -26.75 -9.01 16.20
C ASN A 168 -27.62 -9.05 17.47
N HIS A 169 -28.44 -10.09 17.66
CA HIS A 169 -29.24 -10.27 18.88
C HIS A 169 -28.42 -10.69 20.11
N LEU A 170 -27.19 -11.20 19.92
CA LEU A 170 -26.31 -11.64 21.02
C LEU A 170 -25.47 -10.51 21.64
N ILE A 171 -25.42 -9.31 21.02
CA ILE A 171 -24.53 -8.21 21.43
C ILE A 171 -25.22 -7.18 22.37
N TRP A 172 -26.51 -7.35 22.69
CA TRP A 172 -27.25 -6.44 23.59
C TRP A 172 -27.19 -6.79 25.09
N ALA A 173 -26.10 -7.40 25.54
CA ALA A 173 -25.84 -7.65 26.95
C ALA A 173 -24.53 -7.00 27.41
N ASN A 174 -24.56 -5.68 27.69
CA ASN A 174 -24.02 -5.07 28.92
C ASN A 174 -24.06 -3.51 28.96
N LYS A 175 -24.81 -3.00 29.95
CA LYS A 175 -24.67 -1.80 30.80
C LYS A 175 -24.30 -0.40 30.23
N GLU A 176 -25.36 0.40 30.12
CA GLU A 176 -25.64 1.77 30.61
C GLU A 176 -24.51 2.73 31.04
N ASN A 177 -24.71 3.99 30.58
CA ASN A 177 -24.08 5.29 30.87
C ASN A 177 -22.83 5.66 30.06
N PHE A 178 -23.04 6.28 28.89
CA PHE A 178 -22.49 7.59 28.52
C PHE A 178 -23.17 8.10 27.22
N GLU A 179 -23.83 9.25 27.28
CA GLU A 179 -24.30 9.99 26.11
C GLU A 179 -23.12 10.65 25.39
N ALA A 180 -22.79 10.16 24.18
CA ALA A 180 -22.22 10.91 23.06
C ALA A 180 -22.28 10.00 21.82
N ILE A 181 -23.16 10.31 20.86
CA ILE A 181 -23.28 9.54 19.61
C ILE A 181 -22.03 9.79 18.77
N ASN A 182 -21.19 8.76 18.64
CA ASN A 182 -20.00 8.74 17.81
C ASN A 182 -20.11 7.55 16.85
N ILE A 183 -20.55 7.76 15.61
CA ILE A 183 -20.54 6.70 14.60
C ILE A 183 -19.13 6.65 14.01
N LYS A 184 -18.26 5.86 14.64
CA LYS A 184 -17.07 5.28 14.01
C LYS A 184 -17.28 3.79 13.87
N SER A 185 -17.86 3.34 12.77
CA SER A 185 -17.63 1.97 12.35
C SER A 185 -16.26 1.92 11.68
N LYS A 186 -15.21 1.80 12.49
CA LYS A 186 -13.91 1.31 12.00
C LYS A 186 -14.17 -0.05 11.36
N ARG A 187 -13.82 -0.20 10.08
CA ARG A 187 -13.62 -1.53 9.47
C ARG A 187 -12.70 -2.36 10.40
N ILE A 188 -12.80 -3.68 10.39
CA ILE A 188 -11.79 -4.58 11.00
C ILE A 188 -11.03 -5.22 9.83
N ILE A 189 -9.70 -5.35 9.93
CA ILE A 189 -8.92 -6.07 8.92
C ILE A 189 -9.20 -7.55 9.10
N GLU A 190 -9.77 -8.17 8.08
CA GLU A 190 -10.12 -9.59 8.09
C GLU A 190 -8.93 -10.44 7.61
N GLU A 191 -8.93 -11.74 7.94
CA GLU A 191 -7.86 -12.68 7.57
C GLU A 191 -7.66 -12.81 6.04
N ASN A 192 -8.65 -12.39 5.24
CA ASN A 192 -8.63 -12.40 3.78
C ASN A 192 -8.45 -11.01 3.13
N ASP A 193 -8.22 -9.94 3.90
CA ASP A 193 -7.97 -8.62 3.32
C ASP A 193 -6.65 -8.63 2.52
N GLU A 194 -6.69 -8.15 1.27
CA GLU A 194 -5.49 -7.94 0.46
C GLU A 194 -4.63 -6.85 1.11
N LEU A 195 -3.65 -7.25 1.91
CA LEU A 195 -2.74 -6.34 2.59
C LEU A 195 -1.85 -5.61 1.59
N ILE A 196 -1.56 -4.35 1.90
CA ILE A 196 -0.57 -3.54 1.21
C ILE A 196 0.84 -4.06 1.54
N CYS A 197 1.66 -4.19 0.50
CA CYS A 197 3.07 -4.52 0.56
C CYS A 197 3.93 -3.37 0.01
N GLU A 198 5.25 -3.47 0.17
CA GLU A 198 6.16 -2.40 -0.30
C GLU A 198 6.05 -2.16 -1.81
N ASP A 199 5.83 -3.22 -2.59
CA ASP A 199 5.75 -3.16 -4.05
C ASP A 199 4.48 -2.42 -4.54
N ASP A 200 3.43 -2.34 -3.71
CA ASP A 200 2.22 -1.58 -4.06
C ASP A 200 2.51 -0.05 -4.12
N PHE A 201 3.66 0.40 -3.60
CA PHE A 201 4.14 1.78 -3.63
C PHE A 201 5.35 1.99 -4.55
N ASP A 202 5.67 1.02 -5.40
CA ASP A 202 6.64 1.26 -6.46
C ASP A 202 6.19 2.44 -7.34
N TYR A 203 7.10 2.97 -8.15
CA TYR A 203 6.93 4.19 -8.97
C TYR A 203 5.73 4.24 -9.93
N LEU A 204 4.92 3.20 -9.93
CA LEU A 204 3.79 3.01 -10.82
C LEU A 204 2.46 2.92 -10.09
N GLY A 205 2.46 2.79 -8.76
CA GLY A 205 1.27 2.39 -8.02
C GLY A 205 0.65 1.11 -8.59
N LEU A 206 1.49 0.13 -8.99
CA LEU A 206 0.97 -1.16 -9.43
C LEU A 206 0.32 -1.83 -8.24
N ILE A 207 -0.97 -2.09 -8.36
CA ILE A 207 -1.77 -2.62 -7.28
C ILE A 207 -2.60 -3.78 -7.78
N LYS A 208 -2.49 -4.90 -7.06
CA LYS A 208 -3.38 -6.03 -7.28
C LYS A 208 -4.72 -5.76 -6.58
N LEU A 209 -5.84 -5.95 -7.29
CA LEU A 209 -7.18 -5.73 -6.76
C LEU A 209 -8.08 -6.92 -7.15
N SER A 210 -8.69 -7.58 -6.18
CA SER A 210 -9.69 -8.63 -6.43
C SER A 210 -11.07 -8.05 -6.83
N ASP A 211 -11.40 -8.10 -8.14
CA ASP A 211 -12.68 -7.95 -8.87
C ASP A 211 -13.74 -6.85 -8.52
N ASN A 212 -14.51 -6.52 -9.58
CA ASN A 212 -15.57 -5.51 -9.82
C ASN A 212 -15.59 -4.26 -8.91
N LEU A 213 -14.89 -3.24 -9.42
CA LEU A 213 -14.47 -2.04 -8.72
C LEU A 213 -15.54 -0.93 -8.80
N LYS A 214 -15.94 -0.41 -7.63
CA LYS A 214 -16.44 0.99 -7.51
C LYS A 214 -15.36 2.04 -7.82
N LEU A 215 -14.21 1.63 -8.38
CA LEU A 215 -13.04 2.45 -8.68
C LEU A 215 -12.66 2.40 -10.17
N ASP A 216 -13.52 1.88 -11.07
CA ASP A 216 -13.21 1.74 -12.50
C ASP A 216 -12.68 3.03 -13.15
N ASN A 217 -13.15 4.19 -12.68
CA ASN A 217 -12.69 5.51 -13.14
C ASN A 217 -11.40 6.00 -12.47
N LEU A 218 -10.91 5.34 -11.42
CA LEU A 218 -9.75 5.74 -10.62
C LEU A 218 -8.54 4.82 -10.83
N VAL A 219 -8.70 3.70 -11.52
CA VAL A 219 -7.60 2.78 -11.82
C VAL A 219 -7.51 2.52 -13.32
N SER A 220 -6.40 1.96 -13.77
CA SER A 220 -6.22 1.52 -15.16
C SER A 220 -5.72 0.09 -15.21
N LYS A 221 -6.51 -0.79 -15.83
CA LYS A 221 -6.23 -2.23 -15.87
C LYS A 221 -5.05 -2.53 -16.79
N ILE A 222 -4.13 -3.37 -16.31
CA ILE A 222 -3.00 -3.89 -17.09
C ILE A 222 -3.26 -5.35 -17.47
N ASP A 223 -3.62 -6.17 -16.49
CA ASP A 223 -3.93 -7.61 -16.64
C ASP A 223 -5.04 -8.01 -15.64
N ASN A 224 -5.50 -9.27 -15.64
CA ASN A 224 -6.66 -9.79 -14.90
C ASN A 224 -6.94 -9.06 -13.57
N ASP A 225 -5.99 -9.07 -12.64
CA ASP A 225 -6.13 -8.46 -11.31
C ASP A 225 -5.13 -7.31 -11.07
N ILE A 226 -4.32 -6.93 -12.06
CA ILE A 226 -3.24 -5.94 -11.89
C ILE A 226 -3.66 -4.61 -12.50
N TYR A 227 -3.63 -3.57 -11.67
CA TYR A 227 -4.03 -2.23 -12.02
C TYR A 227 -2.92 -1.24 -11.72
N ILE A 228 -2.91 -0.13 -12.45
CA ILE A 228 -2.26 1.12 -12.02
C ILE A 228 -3.24 1.79 -11.06
N SER A 229 -2.76 2.29 -9.91
CA SER A 229 -3.55 3.03 -8.89
C SER A 229 -4.10 4.37 -9.40
N ARG A 230 -3.91 4.66 -10.70
CA ARG A 230 -4.29 5.90 -11.37
C ARG A 230 -4.88 5.60 -12.73
N SER A 231 -5.72 6.52 -13.17
CA SER A 231 -6.32 6.56 -14.49
C SER A 231 -6.12 7.92 -15.15
N LYS A 232 -6.65 8.07 -16.37
CA LYS A 232 -6.78 9.38 -17.03
C LYS A 232 -7.45 10.44 -16.15
N GLU A 233 -8.34 10.04 -15.24
CA GLU A 233 -9.00 10.96 -14.31
C GLU A 233 -8.02 11.60 -13.32
N TYR A 234 -6.92 10.93 -12.98
CA TYR A 234 -5.86 11.45 -12.10
C TYR A 234 -5.20 12.70 -12.68
N TYR A 235 -4.90 12.63 -13.97
CA TYR A 235 -4.16 13.66 -14.72
C TYR A 235 -5.06 14.74 -15.31
N LYS A 236 -6.39 14.58 -15.18
CA LYS A 236 -7.35 15.52 -15.72
C LYS A 236 -7.22 16.87 -15.01
N LYS A 237 -7.00 17.93 -15.79
CA LYS A 237 -7.05 19.31 -15.31
C LYS A 237 -8.44 19.59 -14.71
N LYS A 238 -8.44 20.09 -13.49
CA LYS A 238 -9.63 20.45 -12.70
C LYS A 238 -9.47 21.84 -12.13
N THR A 239 -10.56 22.60 -12.04
CA THR A 239 -10.62 23.86 -11.31
C THR A 239 -10.50 23.63 -9.81
N TYR A 240 -10.34 24.72 -9.06
CA TYR A 240 -10.27 24.69 -7.61
C TYR A 240 -11.54 24.06 -7.03
N ASN A 241 -12.72 24.55 -7.43
CA ASN A 241 -13.99 24.03 -6.91
C ASN A 241 -14.28 22.60 -7.39
N GLU A 242 -13.87 22.24 -8.62
CA GLU A 242 -13.95 20.84 -9.08
C GLU A 242 -13.10 19.89 -8.22
N LEU A 243 -11.93 20.33 -7.74
CA LEU A 243 -11.09 19.53 -6.83
C LEU A 243 -11.73 19.39 -5.45
N VAL A 244 -12.39 20.43 -4.95
CA VAL A 244 -13.18 20.38 -3.71
C VAL A 244 -14.27 19.32 -3.84
N ASP A 245 -15.13 19.43 -4.86
CA ASP A 245 -16.22 18.49 -5.11
C ASP A 245 -15.70 17.06 -5.31
N PHE A 246 -14.61 16.92 -6.06
CA PHE A 246 -14.00 15.63 -6.32
C PHE A 246 -13.51 14.96 -5.03
N ARG A 247 -12.76 15.69 -4.18
CA ARG A 247 -12.30 15.15 -2.88
C ARG A 247 -13.49 14.78 -1.97
N GLU A 248 -14.53 15.61 -1.90
CA GLU A 248 -15.72 15.31 -1.08
C GLU A 248 -16.50 14.09 -1.60
N ASN A 249 -16.51 13.86 -2.91
CA ASN A 249 -17.12 12.66 -3.48
C ASN A 249 -16.30 11.40 -3.19
N LEU A 250 -14.97 11.48 -3.24
CA LEU A 250 -14.08 10.38 -2.86
C LEU A 250 -14.20 10.01 -1.38
N LYS A 251 -14.33 10.99 -0.50
CA LYS A 251 -14.55 10.79 0.96
C LYS A 251 -15.78 9.94 1.26
N LYS A 252 -16.81 9.97 0.41
CA LYS A 252 -18.04 9.16 0.56
C LYS A 252 -17.85 7.67 0.22
N LEU A 253 -16.70 7.29 -0.34
CA LEU A 253 -16.42 5.89 -0.71
C LEU A 253 -16.00 5.05 0.49
N PHE A 254 -15.55 5.66 1.59
CA PHE A 254 -15.14 4.94 2.79
C PHE A 254 -16.34 4.35 3.56
N PRO A 255 -16.18 3.18 4.20
CA PRO A 255 -14.95 2.39 4.32
C PRO A 255 -14.63 1.55 3.06
N LEU A 256 -13.34 1.34 2.77
CA LEU A 256 -12.82 0.55 1.64
C LEU A 256 -11.79 -0.50 2.10
N GLU A 257 -11.49 -1.49 1.26
CA GLU A 257 -10.36 -2.43 1.46
C GLU A 257 -9.05 -1.66 1.45
N ILE A 258 -8.02 -2.14 2.14
CA ILE A 258 -6.78 -1.39 2.36
C ILE A 258 -6.16 -0.91 1.03
N LYS A 259 -6.08 -1.79 0.03
CA LYS A 259 -5.60 -1.44 -1.32
C LYS A 259 -6.51 -0.44 -2.05
N LYS A 260 -7.82 -0.64 -2.00
CA LYS A 260 -8.83 0.29 -2.57
C LYS A 260 -8.80 1.66 -1.87
N ALA A 261 -8.63 1.66 -0.56
CA ALA A 261 -8.53 2.84 0.28
C ALA A 261 -7.29 3.65 -0.04
N PHE A 262 -6.16 2.99 -0.32
CA PHE A 262 -4.94 3.65 -0.77
C PHE A 262 -5.15 4.41 -2.07
N VAL A 263 -5.73 3.76 -3.09
CA VAL A 263 -6.10 4.41 -4.37
C VAL A 263 -6.93 5.66 -4.13
N VAL A 264 -7.99 5.57 -3.31
CA VAL A 264 -8.84 6.73 -3.01
C VAL A 264 -8.08 7.82 -2.25
N CYS A 265 -7.28 7.46 -1.24
CA CYS A 265 -6.46 8.41 -0.50
C CYS A 265 -5.43 9.11 -1.39
N GLU A 266 -4.94 8.44 -2.43
CA GLU A 266 -4.02 8.99 -3.41
C GLU A 266 -4.65 10.14 -4.20
N TYR A 267 -5.85 9.93 -4.74
CA TYR A 267 -6.61 10.97 -5.42
C TYR A 267 -7.04 12.11 -4.48
N MET A 268 -7.43 11.79 -3.23
CA MET A 268 -7.76 12.81 -2.23
C MET A 268 -6.55 13.69 -1.92
N LEU A 269 -5.37 13.09 -1.72
CA LEU A 269 -4.12 13.81 -1.49
C LEU A 269 -3.76 14.71 -2.68
N ASN A 270 -3.91 14.21 -3.92
CA ASN A 270 -3.67 15.02 -5.11
C ASN A 270 -4.58 16.26 -5.15
N ALA A 271 -5.86 16.11 -4.81
CA ALA A 271 -6.80 17.21 -4.74
C ALA A 271 -6.46 18.22 -3.63
N SER A 272 -6.24 17.73 -2.40
CA SER A 272 -5.82 18.56 -1.26
C SER A 272 -4.55 19.33 -1.54
N TYR A 273 -3.57 18.68 -2.16
CA TYR A 273 -2.30 19.30 -2.50
C TYR A 273 -2.44 20.45 -3.49
N ARG A 274 -3.17 20.25 -4.59
CA ARG A 274 -3.36 21.28 -5.61
C ARG A 274 -4.08 22.51 -5.04
N VAL A 275 -5.05 22.28 -4.16
CA VAL A 275 -5.75 23.34 -3.42
C VAL A 275 -4.84 24.03 -2.41
N PHE A 276 -4.10 23.26 -1.60
CA PHE A 276 -3.15 23.79 -0.62
C PHE A 276 -2.07 24.67 -1.27
N TYR A 277 -1.51 24.23 -2.39
CA TYR A 277 -0.49 25.00 -3.09
C TYR A 277 -1.02 26.37 -3.56
N GLU A 278 -2.26 26.42 -4.03
CA GLU A 278 -2.91 27.67 -4.42
C GLU A 278 -3.22 28.58 -3.21
N ASP A 279 -3.74 28.01 -2.12
CA ASP A 279 -3.95 28.74 -0.87
C ASP A 279 -2.64 29.26 -0.28
N TYR A 280 -1.57 28.49 -0.35
CA TYR A 280 -0.25 28.90 0.14
C TYR A 280 0.30 30.10 -0.64
N LYS A 281 0.16 30.12 -1.97
CA LYS A 281 0.54 31.30 -2.78
C LYS A 281 -0.21 32.55 -2.35
N LYS A 282 -1.52 32.46 -2.12
CA LYS A 282 -2.34 33.58 -1.62
C LYS A 282 -1.93 34.01 -0.22
N SER A 283 -1.55 33.06 0.64
CA SER A 283 -1.08 33.35 1.99
C SER A 283 0.20 34.17 2.02
N LEU A 284 1.12 33.96 1.07
CA LEU A 284 2.33 34.77 0.94
C LEU A 284 2.03 36.21 0.53
N LEU A 285 0.95 36.41 -0.23
CA LEU A 285 0.48 37.74 -0.63
C LEU A 285 -0.36 38.42 0.47
N SER A 286 -0.47 37.81 1.66
CA SER A 286 -1.31 38.27 2.76
C SER A 286 -2.79 38.44 2.39
N GLU A 287 -3.28 37.66 1.44
CA GLU A 287 -4.69 37.63 1.05
C GLU A 287 -5.51 36.70 1.97
N GLU A 288 -6.79 37.03 2.19
CA GLU A 288 -7.71 36.13 2.89
C GLU A 288 -7.88 34.82 2.11
N ASN A 289 -7.54 33.68 2.72
CA ASN A 289 -7.53 32.38 2.06
C ASN A 289 -7.85 31.22 3.04
N ASN A 290 -7.81 29.99 2.54
CA ASN A 290 -8.19 28.78 3.28
C ASN A 290 -6.99 27.87 3.66
N ILE A 291 -5.76 28.41 3.74
CA ILE A 291 -4.54 27.63 3.95
C ILE A 291 -4.62 26.66 5.13
N ASP A 292 -5.15 27.09 6.28
CA ASP A 292 -5.27 26.26 7.48
C ASP A 292 -6.12 25.00 7.24
N ILE A 293 -7.14 25.12 6.38
CA ILE A 293 -8.08 24.04 6.08
C ILE A 293 -7.50 23.12 5.02
N SER A 294 -6.94 23.67 3.95
CA SER A 294 -6.30 22.86 2.91
C SER A 294 -5.07 22.12 3.43
N GLN A 295 -4.32 22.72 4.36
CA GLN A 295 -3.25 22.05 5.09
C GLN A 295 -3.78 20.88 5.93
N LYS A 296 -4.83 21.07 6.74
CA LYS A 296 -5.44 19.98 7.54
C LYS A 296 -5.97 18.83 6.68
N CYS A 297 -6.58 19.13 5.54
CA CYS A 297 -6.99 18.11 4.56
C CYS A 297 -5.78 17.32 4.04
N MET A 298 -4.70 18.00 3.67
CA MET A 298 -3.45 17.37 3.20
C MET A 298 -2.80 16.51 4.30
N GLU A 299 -2.72 16.99 5.53
CA GLU A 299 -2.21 16.24 6.69
C GLU A 299 -3.03 14.98 6.98
N GLU A 300 -4.36 15.09 6.94
CA GLU A 300 -5.26 13.94 7.11
C GLU A 300 -5.12 12.92 5.99
N ASP A 301 -5.03 13.36 4.74
CA ASP A 301 -4.84 12.48 3.59
C ASP A 301 -3.49 11.73 3.69
N VAL A 302 -2.41 12.40 4.12
CA VAL A 302 -1.11 11.76 4.39
C VAL A 302 -1.18 10.77 5.55
N LYS A 303 -1.88 11.12 6.64
CA LYS A 303 -2.08 10.21 7.77
C LYS A 303 -2.84 8.95 7.36
N ASN A 304 -3.82 9.06 6.47
CA ASN A 304 -4.57 7.94 5.92
C ASN A 304 -3.69 7.07 5.02
N ILE A 305 -2.85 7.67 4.17
CA ILE A 305 -1.82 6.95 3.40
C ILE A 305 -0.87 6.17 4.32
N ILE A 306 -0.38 6.78 5.41
CA ILE A 306 0.49 6.08 6.38
C ILE A 306 -0.27 4.93 7.05
N SER A 307 -1.56 5.10 7.32
CA SER A 307 -2.41 4.03 7.85
C SER A 307 -2.52 2.86 6.86
N CYS A 308 -2.68 3.13 5.55
CA CYS A 308 -2.58 2.14 4.48
C CYS A 308 -1.23 1.40 4.49
N ILE A 309 -0.11 2.13 4.52
CA ILE A 309 1.26 1.56 4.58
C ILE A 309 1.40 0.60 5.78
N GLN A 310 0.82 0.97 6.91
CA GLN A 310 0.86 0.18 8.14
C GLN A 310 -0.18 -0.94 8.20
N ASN A 311 -0.92 -1.18 7.11
CA ASN A 311 -2.06 -2.08 7.08
C ASN A 311 -2.99 -1.82 8.27
N LYS A 312 -3.46 -0.59 8.41
CA LYS A 312 -4.44 -0.15 9.42
C LYS A 312 -5.69 0.34 8.73
N ILE A 313 -6.82 0.15 9.41
CA ILE A 313 -8.11 0.64 8.96
C ILE A 313 -8.11 2.17 8.89
N ILE A 314 -8.75 2.66 7.83
CA ILE A 314 -8.97 4.08 7.59
C ILE A 314 -10.41 4.42 7.96
N ASP A 315 -10.56 5.37 8.88
CA ASP A 315 -11.83 6.02 9.18
C ASP A 315 -12.18 7.03 8.07
N THR A 316 -13.45 7.41 7.93
CA THR A 316 -13.84 8.50 7.03
C THR A 316 -13.08 9.78 7.39
N PRO A 317 -12.40 10.43 6.43
CA PRO A 317 -11.71 11.70 6.64
C PRO A 317 -12.66 12.76 7.23
N ASN A 318 -12.22 13.56 8.18
CA ASN A 318 -13.03 14.51 8.93
C ASN A 318 -13.03 15.90 8.28
N TYR A 319 -11.90 16.32 7.70
CA TYR A 319 -11.77 17.65 7.11
C TYR A 319 -12.35 17.70 5.70
N SER A 320 -12.87 18.88 5.33
CA SER A 320 -13.43 19.16 4.01
C SER A 320 -12.87 20.48 3.49
N LEU A 321 -12.48 20.48 2.21
CA LEU A 321 -12.00 21.68 1.56
C LEU A 321 -13.14 22.69 1.39
N LYS A 322 -12.81 23.98 1.25
CA LYS A 322 -13.80 25.06 1.08
C LYS A 322 -13.82 25.58 -0.34
N HIS A 323 -15.01 25.76 -0.89
CA HIS A 323 -15.20 26.46 -2.16
C HIS A 323 -14.74 27.91 -2.11
N ILE A 324 -14.33 28.42 -3.26
CA ILE A 324 -14.00 29.83 -3.49
C ILE A 324 -15.00 30.46 -4.45
N LYS A 325 -15.17 31.79 -4.34
CA LYS A 325 -16.14 32.55 -5.16
C LYS A 325 -15.75 32.58 -6.64
N ASN A 326 -14.48 32.89 -6.92
CA ASN A 326 -13.94 32.97 -8.27
C ASN A 326 -13.15 31.70 -8.53
N ASP A 327 -13.74 30.77 -9.26
CA ASP A 327 -13.10 29.51 -9.56
C ASP A 327 -11.92 29.70 -10.52
N ILE A 328 -10.80 29.07 -10.19
CA ILE A 328 -9.54 29.19 -10.93
C ILE A 328 -8.99 27.80 -11.19
N TYR A 329 -8.01 27.68 -12.08
CA TYR A 329 -7.24 26.46 -12.23
C TYR A 329 -5.99 26.54 -11.34
N PRO A 330 -5.89 25.72 -10.27
CA PRO A 330 -4.64 25.61 -9.53
C PRO A 330 -3.53 25.13 -10.47
N GLU A 331 -2.31 25.60 -10.20
CA GLU A 331 -1.11 25.24 -10.95
C GLU A 331 -0.98 23.72 -11.13
N ASN A 332 -0.54 23.27 -12.30
CA ASN A 332 -0.64 21.87 -12.77
C ASN A 332 0.28 20.86 -12.05
N ARG A 333 0.80 21.17 -10.85
CA ARG A 333 1.68 20.23 -10.16
C ARG A 333 0.86 19.10 -9.57
N LEU A 334 1.08 17.89 -10.07
CA LEU A 334 0.49 16.67 -9.55
C LEU A 334 1.45 16.06 -8.53
N ILE A 335 0.89 15.39 -7.52
CA ILE A 335 1.63 14.45 -6.69
C ILE A 335 1.19 13.09 -7.14
N GLU A 336 2.12 12.21 -7.45
CA GLU A 336 1.85 10.87 -7.96
C GLU A 336 2.04 9.80 -6.90
N ALA A 337 2.30 10.14 -5.64
CA ALA A 337 2.33 9.17 -4.54
C ALA A 337 3.44 8.10 -4.60
N ASP A 338 4.30 8.14 -5.61
CA ASP A 338 5.39 7.19 -5.80
C ASP A 338 6.38 7.16 -4.63
N HIS A 339 6.72 8.33 -4.08
CA HIS A 339 7.75 8.42 -3.05
C HIS A 339 7.20 8.17 -1.63
N LYS A 340 5.95 7.74 -1.46
CA LYS A 340 5.33 7.65 -0.12
C LYS A 340 5.97 6.60 0.77
N MET A 341 6.34 5.45 0.20
CA MET A 341 7.09 4.43 0.95
C MET A 341 8.51 4.94 1.29
N LEU A 342 9.16 5.66 0.37
CA LEU A 342 10.45 6.31 0.63
C LEU A 342 10.33 7.36 1.75
N LEU A 343 9.34 8.24 1.68
CA LEU A 343 9.01 9.23 2.70
C LEU A 343 8.77 8.55 4.05
N TYR A 344 7.92 7.52 4.09
CA TYR A 344 7.65 6.75 5.29
C TYR A 344 8.92 6.16 5.89
N LYS A 345 9.71 5.42 5.10
CA LYS A 345 10.96 4.80 5.55
C LYS A 345 12.01 5.81 6.00
N THR A 346 12.15 6.93 5.28
CA THR A 346 13.14 7.96 5.62
C THR A 346 12.74 8.67 6.90
N ILE A 347 11.54 9.22 6.93
CA ILE A 347 11.06 10.09 8.01
C ILE A 347 10.85 9.29 9.29
N ASN A 348 10.38 8.04 9.21
CA ASN A 348 10.25 7.18 10.39
C ASN A 348 11.59 6.94 11.12
N ASN A 349 12.73 7.06 10.43
CA ASN A 349 14.07 6.93 11.02
C ASN A 349 14.68 8.26 11.49
N ILE A 350 14.04 9.40 11.21
CA ILE A 350 14.47 10.72 11.68
C ILE A 350 13.58 11.10 12.88
N THR A 351 14.11 10.88 14.09
CA THR A 351 13.34 11.07 15.34
C THR A 351 13.75 12.31 16.13
N ASP A 352 14.88 12.93 15.78
CA ASP A 352 15.46 14.10 16.46
C ASP A 352 15.07 15.43 15.78
N CYS A 353 13.78 15.60 15.47
CA CYS A 353 13.26 16.79 14.79
C CYS A 353 12.21 17.54 15.63
N ASN A 354 12.46 18.83 15.88
CA ASN A 354 11.56 19.72 16.61
C ASN A 354 10.63 20.50 15.68
N HIS A 355 11.15 20.97 14.54
CA HIS A 355 10.37 21.71 13.53
C HIS A 355 11.00 21.56 12.16
N VAL A 356 10.22 21.10 11.18
CA VAL A 356 10.73 20.80 9.84
C VAL A 356 10.41 21.93 8.86
N VAL A 357 11.42 22.35 8.09
CA VAL A 357 11.29 23.34 7.03
C VAL A 357 11.41 22.65 5.68
N CYS A 358 10.40 22.81 4.84
CA CYS A 358 10.28 22.12 3.56
C CYS A 358 10.37 23.11 2.39
N PRO A 359 11.35 22.98 1.47
CA PRO A 359 11.34 23.70 0.20
C PRO A 359 10.09 23.34 -0.62
N LEU A 360 9.14 24.28 -0.76
CA LEU A 360 7.76 24.01 -1.18
C LEU A 360 7.66 23.20 -2.47
N TYR A 361 8.54 23.47 -3.45
CA TYR A 361 8.47 22.82 -4.75
C TYR A 361 8.72 21.31 -4.67
N SER A 362 9.78 20.84 -4.03
CA SER A 362 10.19 19.43 -4.01
C SER A 362 9.78 18.68 -2.73
N ALA A 363 9.48 19.38 -1.64
CA ALA A 363 9.38 18.80 -0.30
C ALA A 363 7.97 18.88 0.32
N ILE A 364 6.93 19.17 -0.48
CA ILE A 364 5.60 19.46 0.06
C ILE A 364 5.03 18.36 0.97
N LEU A 365 5.29 17.09 0.66
CA LEU A 365 4.80 15.96 1.46
C LEU A 365 5.63 15.71 2.72
N ILE A 366 6.84 16.25 2.81
CA ILE A 366 7.77 15.95 3.91
C ILE A 366 7.17 16.41 5.25
N GLY A 367 6.70 17.65 5.31
CA GLY A 367 6.06 18.22 6.50
C GLY A 367 4.89 17.38 7.02
N PRO A 368 3.85 17.11 6.20
CA PRO A 368 2.73 16.25 6.57
C PRO A 368 3.13 14.86 7.06
N PHE A 369 4.17 14.25 6.49
CA PHE A 369 4.67 12.95 6.95
C PHE A 369 5.33 13.07 8.34
N PHE A 370 6.16 14.09 8.58
CA PHE A 370 6.70 14.37 9.92
C PHE A 370 5.60 14.62 10.94
N LYS A 371 4.57 15.40 10.57
CA LYS A 371 3.42 15.66 11.43
C LYS A 371 2.66 14.39 11.78
N ALA A 372 2.42 13.53 10.79
CA ALA A 372 1.66 12.30 10.97
C ALA A 372 2.44 11.21 11.75
N LEU A 373 3.75 11.09 11.56
CA LEU A 373 4.59 10.08 12.20
C LEU A 373 5.05 10.50 13.61
N HIS A 374 5.42 11.77 13.77
CA HIS A 374 6.12 12.26 14.97
C HIS A 374 5.38 13.38 15.69
N GLY A 375 4.31 13.94 15.11
CA GLY A 375 3.62 15.12 15.66
C GLY A 375 4.36 16.43 15.44
N THR A 376 5.53 16.39 14.80
CA THR A 376 6.43 17.52 14.55
C THR A 376 5.76 18.60 13.72
N ASP A 377 5.87 19.84 14.16
CA ASP A 377 5.41 20.99 13.40
C ASP A 377 6.31 21.26 12.19
N TYR A 378 5.74 21.90 11.18
CA TYR A 378 6.48 22.16 9.95
C TYR A 378 6.07 23.47 9.30
N SER A 379 6.93 23.97 8.44
CA SER A 379 6.67 25.15 7.62
C SER A 379 7.23 24.97 6.23
N TYR A 380 6.64 25.68 5.28
CA TYR A 380 7.15 25.73 3.92
C TYR A 380 7.91 27.01 3.65
N VAL A 381 8.84 26.93 2.70
CA VAL A 381 9.51 28.09 2.09
C VAL A 381 9.34 28.00 0.58
N LYS A 382 8.90 29.09 -0.06
CA LYS A 382 8.80 29.23 -1.51
C LYS A 382 10.15 29.60 -2.10
N PHE A 383 11.11 28.71 -1.96
CA PHE A 383 12.46 28.89 -2.47
C PHE A 383 13.01 27.57 -3.04
N GLY A 384 13.70 27.68 -4.17
CA GLY A 384 14.44 26.59 -4.79
C GLY A 384 15.37 27.15 -5.85
N VAL A 385 16.63 26.72 -5.88
CA VAL A 385 17.67 27.27 -6.78
C VAL A 385 17.35 27.08 -8.26
N HIS A 386 16.54 26.09 -8.59
CA HIS A 386 16.11 25.82 -9.96
C HIS A 386 14.93 26.71 -10.40
N ASP A 387 14.34 27.47 -9.48
CA ASP A 387 13.51 28.62 -9.83
C ASP A 387 14.42 29.79 -10.20
N GLN A 388 14.53 30.07 -11.51
CA GLN A 388 15.42 31.10 -12.04
C GLN A 388 15.14 32.48 -11.44
N ASN A 389 13.89 32.76 -11.05
CA ASN A 389 13.54 34.04 -10.44
C ASN A 389 14.11 34.14 -9.02
N MET A 390 14.00 33.07 -8.24
CA MET A 390 14.46 33.05 -6.84
C MET A 390 15.98 33.03 -6.73
N LYS A 391 16.66 32.33 -7.65
CA LYS A 391 18.13 32.30 -7.68
C LYS A 391 18.72 33.68 -7.92
N ASN A 392 18.20 34.43 -8.90
CA ASN A 392 18.69 35.78 -9.21
C ASN A 392 18.51 36.73 -8.01
N ILE A 393 17.36 36.69 -7.33
CA ILE A 393 17.09 37.50 -6.13
C ILE A 393 18.08 37.16 -5.01
N TYR A 394 18.41 35.88 -4.82
CA TYR A 394 19.44 35.49 -3.86
C TYR A 394 20.84 35.98 -4.24
N ASP A 395 21.22 35.82 -5.51
CA ASP A 395 22.55 36.21 -6.02
C ASP A 395 22.75 37.74 -5.89
N GLU A 396 21.68 38.53 -6.01
CA GLU A 396 21.64 39.97 -5.74
C GLU A 396 21.65 40.34 -4.24
N LYS A 397 21.62 39.35 -3.34
CA LYS A 397 21.58 39.48 -1.87
C LYS A 397 20.36 40.24 -1.34
N THR A 398 19.24 40.20 -2.05
CA THR A 398 18.00 40.90 -1.66
C THR A 398 16.98 39.99 -0.97
N LEU A 399 17.21 38.67 -0.97
CA LEU A 399 16.31 37.67 -0.38
C LEU A 399 16.34 37.65 1.16
N ASN A 400 15.21 37.89 1.83
CA ASN A 400 15.06 37.65 3.27
C ASN A 400 14.21 36.40 3.55
N LEU A 401 14.40 35.81 4.74
CA LEU A 401 13.68 34.62 5.16
C LEU A 401 12.15 34.81 5.13
N PHE A 402 11.67 35.95 5.63
CA PHE A 402 10.23 36.24 5.70
C PHE A 402 9.60 36.64 4.37
N ASP A 403 10.39 36.81 3.31
CA ASP A 403 9.89 37.04 1.95
C ASP A 403 9.44 35.73 1.27
N ILE A 404 9.94 34.59 1.77
CA ILE A 404 9.72 33.27 1.16
C ILE A 404 8.84 32.36 2.02
N THR A 405 8.30 32.82 3.14
CA THR A 405 7.44 32.01 4.00
C THR A 405 6.31 32.84 4.60
N SER A 406 5.14 32.24 4.76
CA SER A 406 4.03 32.85 5.50
C SER A 406 4.22 32.71 7.01
N ASN A 407 5.19 31.91 7.45
CA ASN A 407 5.47 31.69 8.87
C ASN A 407 6.21 32.89 9.48
N LYS A 408 5.59 33.54 10.47
CA LYS A 408 6.12 34.78 11.08
C LYS A 408 7.20 34.55 12.15
N SER A 409 7.35 33.33 12.65
CA SER A 409 8.32 33.00 13.69
C SER A 409 8.73 31.53 13.62
N PHE A 410 9.99 31.26 13.87
CA PHE A 410 10.54 29.90 13.95
C PHE A 410 11.12 29.64 15.35
N PRO A 411 11.20 28.37 15.78
CA PRO A 411 12.01 28.00 16.93
C PRO A 411 13.50 28.25 16.67
N ASN A 412 14.31 28.25 17.74
CA ASN A 412 15.75 28.49 17.66
C ASN A 412 16.53 27.42 16.89
N GLU A 413 15.93 26.25 16.65
CA GLU A 413 16.51 25.16 15.87
C GLU A 413 15.44 24.56 14.96
N VAL A 414 15.79 24.36 13.69
CA VAL A 414 14.94 23.73 12.67
C VAL A 414 15.70 22.68 11.88
N GLN A 415 14.97 21.80 11.19
CA GLN A 415 15.50 20.82 10.27
C GLN A 415 14.99 21.10 8.85
N ILE A 416 15.88 21.44 7.92
CA ILE A 416 15.51 21.71 6.53
C ILE A 416 15.68 20.42 5.72
N ILE A 417 14.58 19.86 5.22
CA ILE A 417 14.60 18.60 4.48
C ILE A 417 14.08 18.83 3.07
N ASP A 418 14.88 18.49 2.07
CA ASP A 418 14.51 18.56 0.65
C ASP A 418 14.05 17.18 0.13
N GLY A 419 13.19 17.17 -0.89
CA GLY A 419 12.76 15.93 -1.54
C GLY A 419 13.90 15.28 -2.31
N ASN A 420 14.68 16.08 -3.03
CA ASN A 420 15.75 15.60 -3.89
C ASN A 420 16.83 16.68 -3.98
N ILE A 421 18.10 16.27 -3.90
CA ILE A 421 19.24 17.14 -4.17
C ILE A 421 20.15 16.63 -5.28
N GLY A 422 20.52 17.54 -6.18
CA GLY A 422 21.69 17.42 -7.07
C GLY A 422 22.92 18.05 -6.41
N THR A 423 23.13 19.35 -6.65
CA THR A 423 24.20 20.13 -5.99
C THR A 423 23.91 20.42 -4.51
N GLY A 424 22.65 20.31 -4.07
CA GLY A 424 22.21 20.68 -2.73
C GLY A 424 22.24 22.18 -2.43
N LEU A 425 22.43 23.04 -3.43
CA LEU A 425 22.56 24.49 -3.23
C LEU A 425 21.32 25.11 -2.55
N THR A 426 20.11 24.59 -2.79
CA THR A 426 18.89 25.01 -2.08
C THR A 426 19.04 24.86 -0.57
N LEU A 427 19.54 23.71 -0.09
CA LEU A 427 19.74 23.44 1.34
C LEU A 427 20.81 24.35 1.93
N VAL A 428 21.91 24.57 1.20
CA VAL A 428 23.00 25.47 1.63
C VAL A 428 22.49 26.89 1.83
N ILE A 429 21.78 27.44 0.84
CA ILE A 429 21.26 28.80 0.89
C ILE A 429 20.24 28.96 2.02
N LEU A 430 19.32 28.00 2.17
CA LEU A 430 18.35 28.06 3.26
C LEU A 430 19.05 27.99 4.63
N LYS A 431 20.04 27.11 4.81
CA LYS A 431 20.85 27.06 6.04
C LYS A 431 21.50 28.41 6.35
N GLU A 432 22.06 29.08 5.35
CA GLU A 432 22.65 30.42 5.51
C GLU A 432 21.60 31.48 5.87
N LEU A 433 20.43 31.48 5.23
CA LEU A 433 19.35 32.44 5.50
C LEU A 433 18.79 32.31 6.92
N PHE A 434 18.57 31.08 7.39
CA PHE A 434 18.10 30.84 8.76
C PHE A 434 19.16 31.19 9.80
N ASN A 435 20.44 30.83 9.56
CA ASN A 435 21.54 31.20 10.45
C ASN A 435 21.70 32.72 10.60
N LYS A 436 21.52 33.49 9.50
CA LYS A 436 21.51 34.98 9.55
C LYS A 436 20.40 35.55 10.45
N ASN A 437 19.35 34.78 10.68
CA ASN A 437 18.23 35.13 11.57
C ASN A 437 18.37 34.47 12.96
N ASN A 438 19.57 34.00 13.32
CA ASN A 438 19.86 33.33 14.60
C ASN A 438 19.08 32.03 14.83
N ILE A 439 18.73 31.31 13.75
CA ILE A 439 18.06 30.02 13.82
C ILE A 439 19.03 28.92 13.35
N SER A 440 19.37 28.01 14.27
CA SER A 440 20.23 26.84 13.98
C SER A 440 19.53 25.86 13.04
N CYS A 441 20.29 25.25 12.14
CA CYS A 441 19.74 24.38 11.09
C CYS A 441 20.52 23.07 10.93
N LYS A 442 19.81 21.95 11.01
CA LYS A 442 20.24 20.69 10.40
C LYS A 442 19.63 20.55 9.00
N ILE A 443 20.34 19.89 8.08
CA ILE A 443 19.89 19.72 6.70
C ILE A 443 19.90 18.27 6.23
N GLY A 444 18.95 17.92 5.35
CA GLY A 444 18.75 16.56 4.87
C GLY A 444 18.04 16.47 3.53
N SER A 445 18.03 15.28 2.94
CA SER A 445 17.21 14.99 1.77
C SER A 445 16.63 13.57 1.79
N LEU A 446 15.54 13.35 1.04
CA LEU A 446 15.01 11.99 0.82
C LEU A 446 15.84 11.24 -0.22
N GLU A 447 16.18 11.93 -1.31
CA GLU A 447 16.97 11.40 -2.42
C GLU A 447 18.19 12.27 -2.70
N ILE A 448 19.24 11.63 -3.22
CA ILE A 448 20.49 12.28 -3.62
C ILE A 448 20.85 11.82 -5.03
N SER A 449 21.08 12.74 -5.97
CA SER A 449 21.49 12.38 -7.33
C SER A 449 22.95 11.91 -7.40
N TYR A 450 23.22 10.68 -6.97
CA TYR A 450 24.57 10.10 -6.99
C TYR A 450 25.21 10.05 -8.37
N GLU A 451 24.42 9.81 -9.43
CA GLU A 451 24.92 9.84 -10.81
C GLU A 451 25.37 11.25 -11.22
N TYR A 452 24.67 12.29 -10.77
CA TYR A 452 25.06 13.67 -11.01
C TYR A 452 26.39 13.99 -10.30
N MET A 453 26.54 13.57 -9.04
CA MET A 453 27.78 13.73 -8.27
C MET A 453 28.95 12.99 -8.90
N GLU A 454 28.75 11.73 -9.29
CA GLU A 454 29.77 10.90 -9.98
C GLU A 454 30.22 11.58 -11.27
N LYS A 455 29.27 12.06 -12.10
CA LYS A 455 29.56 12.72 -13.37
C LYS A 455 30.36 14.02 -13.21
N ASN A 456 30.10 14.79 -12.16
CA ASN A 456 30.78 16.08 -11.91
C ASN A 456 31.98 15.95 -10.96
N HIS A 457 32.24 14.76 -10.42
CA HIS A 457 33.27 14.51 -9.40
C HIS A 457 33.16 15.42 -8.17
N ASP A 458 31.93 15.73 -7.74
CA ASP A 458 31.66 16.60 -6.58
C ASP A 458 30.69 15.91 -5.62
N PHE A 459 31.19 15.61 -4.42
CA PHE A 459 30.46 15.01 -3.31
C PHE A 459 30.43 15.91 -2.06
N SER A 460 30.91 17.16 -2.18
CA SER A 460 31.10 18.08 -1.03
C SER A 460 29.83 18.34 -0.23
N ILE A 461 28.67 18.33 -0.89
CA ILE A 461 27.37 18.44 -0.22
C ILE A 461 27.15 17.34 0.83
N LEU A 462 27.70 16.14 0.62
CA LEU A 462 27.57 15.05 1.59
C LEU A 462 28.25 15.39 2.91
N ASP A 463 29.28 16.24 2.95
CA ASP A 463 29.98 16.58 4.19
C ASP A 463 29.14 17.45 5.12
N ILE A 464 28.22 18.22 4.56
CA ILE A 464 27.41 19.19 5.30
C ILE A 464 25.97 18.72 5.60
N LEU A 465 25.55 17.59 5.03
CA LEU A 465 24.27 16.95 5.34
C LEU A 465 24.30 16.28 6.70
N ASP A 466 23.32 16.58 7.55
CA ASP A 466 23.11 15.88 8.82
C ASP A 466 22.40 14.55 8.58
N TYR A 467 21.52 14.53 7.58
CA TYR A 467 20.66 13.42 7.24
C TYR A 467 20.97 12.87 5.84
N LYS A 468 21.78 11.82 5.76
CA LYS A 468 22.31 11.24 4.50
C LYS A 468 21.63 9.92 4.16
N SER A 469 21.40 9.66 2.88
CA SER A 469 20.82 8.41 2.38
C SER A 469 21.51 7.98 1.09
N TYR A 470 21.69 6.67 0.89
CA TYR A 470 22.19 6.13 -0.39
C TYR A 470 21.14 6.11 -1.51
N VAL A 471 19.90 6.53 -1.24
CA VAL A 471 18.84 6.50 -2.24
C VAL A 471 19.17 7.47 -3.36
N SER A 472 19.45 6.91 -4.54
CA SER A 472 19.67 7.67 -5.76
C SER A 472 18.36 8.15 -6.35
N THR A 473 18.37 9.34 -6.93
CA THR A 473 17.29 9.77 -7.81
C THR A 473 17.41 9.02 -9.13
N ARG A 474 16.38 8.32 -9.57
CA ARG A 474 16.25 8.04 -11.01
C ARG A 474 15.51 9.22 -11.59
N HIS A 475 16.14 9.96 -12.50
CA HIS A 475 15.51 11.07 -13.23
C HIS A 475 14.40 10.52 -14.15
N HIS A 476 13.27 10.16 -13.58
CA HIS A 476 12.05 9.86 -14.30
C HIS A 476 11.08 10.99 -13.92
N THR A 477 11.26 12.15 -14.54
CA THR A 477 10.11 13.03 -14.63
C THR A 477 9.09 12.27 -15.46
N ILE A 478 7.89 12.02 -14.93
CA ILE A 478 6.79 11.52 -15.74
C ILE A 478 6.52 12.62 -16.75
N THR A 479 7.06 12.46 -17.95
CA THR A 479 6.88 13.44 -19.02
C THR A 479 5.43 13.36 -19.49
N ASP A 480 4.95 14.42 -20.14
CA ASP A 480 3.63 14.40 -20.77
C ASP A 480 3.50 13.20 -21.73
N ASP A 481 4.60 12.79 -22.38
CA ASP A 481 4.64 11.58 -23.22
C ASP A 481 4.35 10.31 -22.41
N ILE A 482 4.95 10.16 -21.24
CA ILE A 482 4.75 9.00 -20.36
C ILE A 482 3.31 9.00 -19.82
N VAL A 483 2.77 10.16 -19.39
CA VAL A 483 1.36 10.30 -18.99
C VAL A 483 0.43 9.90 -20.14
N ASN A 484 0.72 10.36 -21.36
CA ASN A 484 -0.06 10.04 -22.54
C ASN A 484 -0.04 8.54 -22.84
N ILE A 485 1.10 7.87 -22.67
CA ILE A 485 1.21 6.42 -22.85
C ILE A 485 0.37 5.70 -21.78
N LEU A 486 0.46 6.10 -20.51
CA LEU A 486 -0.35 5.55 -19.43
C LEU A 486 -1.85 5.69 -19.72
N CYS A 487 -2.29 6.87 -20.14
CA CYS A 487 -3.70 7.17 -20.41
C CYS A 487 -4.28 6.39 -21.60
N ASN A 488 -3.43 5.97 -22.55
CA ASN A 488 -3.85 5.28 -23.77
C ASN A 488 -3.65 3.76 -23.67
N ASN A 489 -2.53 3.31 -23.12
CA ASN A 489 -2.16 1.90 -22.98
C ASN A 489 -1.30 1.68 -21.72
N PRO A 490 -1.95 1.36 -20.58
CA PRO A 490 -1.29 1.06 -19.30
C PRO A 490 -0.21 -0.03 -19.40
N PHE A 491 -0.42 -1.03 -20.25
CA PHE A 491 0.55 -2.11 -20.45
C PHE A 491 1.86 -1.60 -21.07
N ASN A 492 1.80 -0.72 -22.07
CA ASN A 492 2.99 -0.11 -22.67
C ASN A 492 3.76 0.77 -21.67
N TYR A 493 3.06 1.44 -20.76
CA TYR A 493 3.68 2.22 -19.69
C TYR A 493 4.55 1.34 -18.78
N THR A 494 4.04 0.18 -18.34
CA THR A 494 4.83 -0.77 -17.53
C THR A 494 6.08 -1.27 -18.24
N LYS A 495 5.99 -1.56 -19.56
CA LYS A 495 7.14 -1.97 -20.37
C LYS A 495 8.23 -0.92 -20.43
N ILE A 496 7.87 0.36 -20.56
CA ILE A 496 8.83 1.46 -20.61
C ILE A 496 9.59 1.57 -19.29
N LEU A 497 8.90 1.41 -18.16
CA LEU A 497 9.54 1.53 -16.86
C LEU A 497 10.44 0.34 -16.52
N LYS A 498 10.06 -0.88 -16.94
CA LYS A 498 10.97 -2.04 -16.91
C LYS A 498 12.26 -1.78 -17.70
N LYS A 499 12.19 -1.13 -18.87
CA LYS A 499 13.39 -0.74 -19.63
C LYS A 499 14.27 0.27 -18.88
N TYR A 500 13.70 1.09 -18.01
CA TYR A 500 14.45 1.98 -17.12
C TYR A 500 14.96 1.29 -15.84
N GLY A 501 14.68 -0.01 -15.69
CA GLY A 501 15.12 -0.85 -14.57
C GLY A 501 14.23 -0.76 -13.33
N PHE A 502 12.99 -0.28 -13.48
CA PHE A 502 11.97 -0.29 -12.42
C PHE A 502 11.10 -1.57 -12.50
N GLN A 503 10.28 -1.83 -11.47
CA GLN A 503 9.44 -3.05 -11.38
C GLN A 503 10.25 -4.34 -11.46
N HIS A 504 11.31 -4.42 -10.67
CA HIS A 504 12.07 -5.65 -10.59
C HIS A 504 11.29 -6.69 -9.77
N ASP A 505 11.14 -7.90 -10.32
CA ASP A 505 10.32 -8.96 -9.73
C ASP A 505 10.74 -9.37 -8.30
N PHE A 506 11.97 -9.04 -7.86
CA PHE A 506 12.51 -9.49 -6.57
C PHE A 506 12.89 -8.36 -5.62
N LEU A 507 13.24 -7.18 -6.12
CA LEU A 507 13.77 -6.06 -5.31
C LEU A 507 12.89 -4.84 -5.56
N SER A 508 12.55 -4.10 -4.50
CA SER A 508 11.84 -2.83 -4.67
C SER A 508 12.70 -1.82 -5.39
N ASP A 509 12.06 -0.86 -6.06
CA ASP A 509 12.76 0.18 -6.81
C ASP A 509 13.68 1.02 -5.89
N ILE A 510 13.21 1.30 -4.67
CA ILE A 510 13.98 2.05 -3.66
C ILE A 510 15.23 1.27 -3.24
N GLU A 511 15.15 -0.06 -3.12
CA GLU A 511 16.32 -0.89 -2.79
C GLU A 511 17.35 -0.89 -3.90
N LEU A 512 16.93 -0.94 -5.17
CA LEU A 512 17.84 -0.82 -6.31
C LEU A 512 18.55 0.54 -6.33
N LEU A 513 17.79 1.61 -6.13
CA LEU A 513 18.30 2.99 -6.04
C LEU A 513 19.29 3.17 -4.89
N TYR A 514 18.97 2.59 -3.73
CA TYR A 514 19.84 2.56 -2.57
C TYR A 514 21.16 1.86 -2.88
N ASN A 515 21.12 0.68 -3.48
CA ASN A 515 22.32 -0.09 -3.81
C ASN A 515 23.17 0.59 -4.89
N ARG A 516 22.54 1.28 -5.85
CA ARG A 516 23.24 2.12 -6.83
C ARG A 516 24.04 3.22 -6.15
N GLY A 517 23.38 4.06 -5.32
CA GLY A 517 24.06 5.15 -4.63
C GLY A 517 25.14 4.66 -3.67
N LYS A 518 24.87 3.56 -2.95
CA LYS A 518 25.87 2.88 -2.11
C LYS A 518 27.10 2.45 -2.91
N THR A 519 26.90 1.83 -4.08
CA THR A 519 28.01 1.40 -4.94
C THR A 519 28.83 2.59 -5.44
N ILE A 520 28.18 3.69 -5.84
CA ILE A 520 28.86 4.92 -6.26
C ILE A 520 29.71 5.49 -5.12
N CYS A 521 29.18 5.54 -3.89
CA CYS A 521 29.96 5.95 -2.72
C CYS A 521 31.16 5.02 -2.47
N GLU A 522 30.97 3.70 -2.55
CA GLU A 522 32.04 2.72 -2.35
C GLU A 522 33.18 2.89 -3.37
N ILE A 523 32.86 3.11 -4.65
CA ILE A 523 33.85 3.39 -5.71
C ILE A 523 34.68 4.63 -5.37
N ASN A 524 34.05 5.64 -4.79
CA ASN A 524 34.67 6.91 -4.43
C ASN A 524 35.24 6.93 -2.99
N ASN A 525 35.28 5.79 -2.30
CA ASN A 525 35.72 5.65 -0.89
C ASN A 525 34.98 6.56 0.11
N ILE A 526 33.70 6.82 -0.16
CA ILE A 526 32.83 7.63 0.69
C ILE A 526 32.06 6.72 1.66
N PHE A 527 32.25 6.97 2.95
CA PHE A 527 31.53 6.27 4.01
C PHE A 527 30.55 7.21 4.69
N ILE A 528 29.27 6.86 4.64
CA ILE A 528 28.21 7.59 5.34
C ILE A 528 27.39 6.61 6.16
N LYS A 529 26.89 7.07 7.31
CA LYS A 529 25.85 6.37 8.04
C LYS A 529 24.51 6.73 7.40
N SER A 530 23.99 5.83 6.56
CA SER A 530 22.72 6.05 5.87
C SER A 530 21.55 5.97 6.85
N ILE A 531 20.58 6.88 6.69
CA ILE A 531 19.33 6.91 7.47
C ILE A 531 18.48 5.68 7.18
N ILE A 532 18.42 5.29 5.91
CA ILE A 532 17.77 4.05 5.49
C ILE A 532 18.84 2.99 5.29
N ASN A 533 18.55 1.74 5.66
CA ASN A 533 19.40 0.60 5.35
C ASN A 533 18.54 -0.53 4.79
N TYR A 534 19.06 -1.23 3.78
CA TYR A 534 18.46 -2.43 3.22
C TYR A 534 19.31 -3.65 3.53
N ASP A 535 18.68 -4.67 4.13
CA ASP A 535 19.30 -5.97 4.35
C ASP A 535 18.68 -7.02 3.42
N SER A 536 19.33 -7.21 2.27
CA SER A 536 18.89 -8.10 1.22
C SER A 536 19.53 -9.48 1.33
N ASN A 537 18.70 -10.51 1.23
CA ASN A 537 19.18 -11.88 1.00
C ASN A 537 19.39 -12.18 -0.49
N PHE A 538 19.09 -11.24 -1.40
CA PHE A 538 19.26 -11.43 -2.84
C PHE A 538 20.75 -11.41 -3.25
N VAL A 539 21.11 -12.28 -4.19
CA VAL A 539 22.41 -12.32 -4.85
C VAL A 539 22.18 -12.47 -6.35
N LEU A 540 22.59 -11.49 -7.15
CA LEU A 540 22.59 -11.61 -8.61
C LEU A 540 23.69 -12.58 -9.01
N SER A 541 23.41 -13.55 -9.88
CA SER A 541 24.44 -14.38 -10.51
C SER A 541 24.51 -14.09 -11.99
N MET A 542 25.69 -13.76 -12.50
CA MET A 542 25.91 -13.50 -13.92
C MET A 542 27.00 -14.41 -14.44
N ASP A 543 26.69 -15.12 -15.51
CA ASP A 543 27.63 -16.01 -16.17
C ASP A 543 28.35 -15.26 -17.29
N ILE A 544 29.64 -15.51 -17.45
CA ILE A 544 30.41 -15.09 -18.62
C ILE A 544 30.66 -16.32 -19.49
N MET A 545 30.22 -16.27 -20.74
CA MET A 545 30.43 -17.32 -21.73
C MET A 545 30.71 -16.69 -23.10
N ASN A 546 31.64 -17.26 -23.85
CA ASN A 546 32.12 -16.76 -25.14
C ASN A 546 32.53 -15.27 -25.09
N LYS A 547 33.22 -14.84 -24.02
CA LYS A 547 33.60 -13.42 -23.79
C LYS A 547 32.42 -12.45 -23.80
N LYS A 548 31.23 -12.93 -23.46
CA LYS A 548 30.03 -12.12 -23.28
C LYS A 548 29.36 -12.45 -21.96
N ILE A 549 28.57 -11.51 -21.44
CA ILE A 549 27.70 -11.77 -20.32
C ILE A 549 26.48 -12.53 -20.86
N ARG A 550 26.29 -13.76 -20.37
CA ARG A 550 25.24 -14.66 -20.82
C ARG A 550 23.85 -14.07 -20.56
N TYR A 551 22.92 -14.31 -21.47
CA TYR A 551 21.56 -13.74 -21.54
C TYR A 551 21.50 -12.23 -21.78
N LEU A 552 22.64 -11.55 -21.91
CA LEU A 552 22.77 -10.13 -22.23
C LEU A 552 23.69 -9.93 -23.44
N GLU A 553 23.76 -10.92 -24.34
CA GLU A 553 24.71 -10.97 -25.46
C GLU A 553 24.48 -9.89 -26.53
N ASP A 554 23.26 -9.32 -26.55
CA ASP A 554 22.82 -8.24 -27.45
C ASP A 554 23.22 -6.84 -26.94
N TYR A 555 23.66 -6.72 -25.69
CA TYR A 555 24.13 -5.47 -25.12
C TYR A 555 25.63 -5.28 -25.29
N SER A 556 26.07 -4.03 -25.31
CA SER A 556 27.50 -3.75 -25.09
C SER A 556 27.90 -4.23 -23.70
N ILE A 557 29.16 -4.64 -23.55
CA ILE A 557 29.72 -5.10 -22.28
C ILE A 557 29.54 -4.01 -21.21
N GLU A 558 29.75 -2.74 -21.58
CA GLU A 558 29.59 -1.60 -20.67
C GLU A 558 28.15 -1.48 -20.15
N LYS A 559 27.15 -1.66 -21.02
CA LYS A 559 25.74 -1.59 -20.62
C LYS A 559 25.36 -2.75 -19.71
N ALA A 560 25.79 -3.98 -20.04
CA ALA A 560 25.55 -5.16 -19.21
C ALA A 560 26.23 -5.02 -17.83
N ILE A 561 27.45 -4.47 -17.77
CA ILE A 561 28.15 -4.21 -16.50
C ILE A 561 27.46 -3.11 -15.69
N SER A 562 26.88 -2.08 -16.31
CA SER A 562 26.23 -0.99 -15.57
C SER A 562 25.09 -1.47 -14.66
N ILE A 563 24.42 -2.56 -15.03
CA ILE A 563 23.29 -3.15 -14.29
C ILE A 563 23.74 -3.66 -12.92
N ILE A 564 25.00 -4.12 -12.80
CA ILE A 564 25.57 -4.69 -11.57
C ILE A 564 25.52 -3.72 -10.38
N ARG A 565 25.58 -2.40 -10.65
CA ARG A 565 25.59 -1.34 -9.63
C ARG A 565 24.36 -1.42 -8.72
N ASP A 566 23.21 -1.77 -9.27
CA ASP A 566 21.91 -1.70 -8.60
C ASP A 566 21.66 -2.87 -7.63
N TYR A 567 22.48 -3.92 -7.68
CA TYR A 567 22.23 -5.14 -6.92
C TYR A 567 23.03 -5.18 -5.62
N PRO A 568 22.48 -5.73 -4.52
CA PRO A 568 23.16 -5.71 -3.22
C PRO A 568 24.42 -6.58 -3.21
N LYS A 569 24.36 -7.76 -3.83
CA LYS A 569 25.46 -8.74 -3.93
C LYS A 569 25.45 -9.32 -5.34
N VAL A 570 26.64 -9.53 -5.92
CA VAL A 570 26.78 -10.09 -7.27
C VAL A 570 27.84 -11.18 -7.30
N ASN A 571 27.47 -12.34 -7.85
CA ASN A 571 28.35 -13.42 -8.25
C ASN A 571 28.62 -13.30 -9.75
N ILE A 572 29.89 -13.38 -10.14
CA ILE A 572 30.33 -13.50 -11.52
C ILE A 572 30.92 -14.90 -11.71
N ILE A 573 30.33 -15.69 -12.59
CA ILE A 573 30.77 -17.06 -12.86
C ILE A 573 31.41 -17.11 -14.24
N ASP A 574 32.73 -17.34 -14.29
CA ASP A 574 33.48 -17.49 -15.54
C ASP A 574 33.29 -18.90 -16.11
N LEU A 575 32.31 -19.07 -16.99
CA LEU A 575 32.06 -20.34 -17.66
C LEU A 575 33.09 -20.63 -18.76
N ASP A 576 33.72 -19.60 -19.34
CA ASP A 576 34.83 -19.79 -20.28
C ASP A 576 35.97 -20.55 -19.59
N ARG A 577 36.31 -20.17 -18.35
CA ARG A 577 37.29 -20.90 -17.53
C ARG A 577 36.78 -22.26 -17.08
N PHE A 578 35.48 -22.39 -16.82
CA PHE A 578 34.91 -23.66 -16.36
C PHE A 578 34.99 -24.75 -17.43
N TYR A 579 34.58 -24.44 -18.67
CA TYR A 579 34.53 -25.40 -19.78
C TYR A 579 35.82 -25.50 -20.60
N GLY A 580 36.69 -24.49 -20.57
CA GLY A 580 37.92 -24.44 -21.39
C GLY A 580 39.14 -23.90 -20.66
N GLU A 581 40.16 -23.49 -21.43
CA GLU A 581 41.38 -22.83 -20.91
C GLU A 581 41.36 -21.30 -21.05
N SER A 582 40.36 -20.76 -21.75
CA SER A 582 40.19 -19.32 -21.92
C SER A 582 39.54 -18.73 -20.67
N GLN A 583 40.11 -17.65 -20.13
CA GLN A 583 39.55 -16.96 -18.96
C GLN A 583 39.15 -15.53 -19.30
N SER A 584 38.10 -15.03 -18.67
CA SER A 584 37.46 -13.75 -19.02
C SER A 584 37.91 -12.62 -18.09
N LEU A 585 39.21 -12.58 -17.80
CA LEU A 585 39.82 -11.63 -16.86
C LEU A 585 39.61 -10.16 -17.23
N GLU A 586 39.56 -9.83 -18.53
CA GLU A 586 39.32 -8.44 -18.96
C GLU A 586 37.94 -7.95 -18.51
N ILE A 587 36.91 -8.78 -18.72
CA ILE A 587 35.53 -8.48 -18.33
C ILE A 587 35.43 -8.42 -16.80
N ILE A 588 36.02 -9.40 -16.10
CA ILE A 588 36.05 -9.43 -14.64
C ILE A 588 36.75 -8.18 -14.07
N SER A 589 37.87 -7.76 -14.66
CA SER A 589 38.59 -6.53 -14.26
C SER A 589 37.73 -5.29 -14.44
N LYS A 590 36.99 -5.17 -15.55
CA LYS A 590 36.04 -4.06 -15.78
C LYS A 590 34.92 -4.06 -14.74
N ILE A 591 34.37 -5.22 -14.39
CA ILE A 591 33.33 -5.36 -13.35
C ILE A 591 33.86 -4.93 -11.98
N LEU A 592 35.05 -5.38 -11.59
CA LEU A 592 35.64 -5.11 -10.27
C LEU A 592 35.90 -3.63 -10.02
N LYS A 593 36.09 -2.83 -11.07
CA LYS A 593 36.20 -1.35 -10.96
C LYS A 593 34.87 -0.67 -10.61
N ILE A 594 33.75 -1.33 -10.87
CA ILE A 594 32.40 -0.78 -10.70
C ILE A 594 31.72 -1.36 -9.46
N LYS A 595 32.05 -2.59 -9.06
CA LYS A 595 31.49 -3.18 -7.85
C LYS A 595 32.39 -4.26 -7.29
N LYS A 596 32.42 -4.32 -5.96
CA LYS A 596 32.94 -5.49 -5.23
C LYS A 596 32.03 -6.69 -5.52
N VAL A 597 32.54 -7.65 -6.29
CA VAL A 597 31.80 -8.86 -6.69
C VAL A 597 32.51 -10.13 -6.21
N ARG A 598 31.77 -11.22 -6.14
CA ARG A 598 32.29 -12.56 -5.82
C ARG A 598 32.55 -13.29 -7.12
N VAL A 599 33.72 -13.88 -7.30
CA VAL A 599 34.12 -14.45 -8.60
C VAL A 599 34.28 -15.96 -8.47
N GLY A 600 33.65 -16.72 -9.37
CA GLY A 600 33.72 -18.17 -9.47
C GLY A 600 33.89 -18.64 -10.91
N GLY A 601 33.80 -19.96 -11.10
CA GLY A 601 33.91 -20.61 -12.41
C GLY A 601 35.32 -21.13 -12.69
N GLY A 602 35.45 -22.46 -12.77
CA GLY A 602 36.67 -23.12 -13.28
C GLY A 602 37.94 -23.02 -12.43
N ILE A 603 37.87 -22.60 -11.17
CA ILE A 603 39.05 -22.43 -10.30
C ILE A 603 39.54 -23.79 -9.79
N ARG A 604 40.83 -24.08 -10.03
CA ARG A 604 41.48 -25.38 -9.77
C ARG A 604 42.76 -25.25 -8.95
N LYS A 605 43.41 -24.08 -8.96
CA LYS A 605 44.74 -23.87 -8.38
C LYS A 605 44.75 -22.71 -7.38
N ARG A 606 45.72 -22.73 -6.45
CA ARG A 606 45.86 -21.70 -5.41
C ARG A 606 46.21 -20.34 -6.00
N GLU A 607 47.02 -20.33 -7.05
CA GLU A 607 47.47 -19.11 -7.73
C GLU A 607 46.29 -18.36 -8.35
N GLU A 608 45.26 -19.08 -8.81
CA GLU A 608 44.05 -18.49 -9.39
C GLU A 608 43.17 -17.83 -8.32
N ILE A 609 43.09 -18.44 -7.12
CA ILE A 609 42.39 -17.84 -5.97
C ILE A 609 43.09 -16.54 -5.59
N GLN A 610 44.41 -16.58 -5.42
CA GLN A 610 45.20 -15.40 -5.06
C GLN A 610 45.07 -14.29 -6.11
N MET A 611 45.20 -14.63 -7.40
CA MET A 611 45.06 -13.69 -8.51
C MET A 611 43.70 -12.95 -8.48
N LEU A 612 42.60 -13.66 -8.28
CA LEU A 612 41.27 -13.04 -8.23
C LEU A 612 41.11 -12.12 -7.00
N LEU A 613 41.65 -12.53 -5.84
CA LEU A 613 41.64 -11.71 -4.64
C LEU A 613 42.48 -10.44 -4.81
N ASP A 614 43.65 -10.55 -5.45
CA ASP A 614 44.55 -9.43 -5.76
C ASP A 614 43.95 -8.47 -6.79
N MET A 615 43.17 -8.99 -7.74
CA MET A 615 42.37 -8.17 -8.67
C MET A 615 41.25 -7.38 -7.97
N GLY A 616 40.95 -7.68 -6.71
CA GLY A 616 39.94 -6.98 -5.91
C GLY A 616 38.61 -7.71 -5.75
N ALA A 617 38.52 -9.01 -6.09
CA ALA A 617 37.30 -9.78 -5.86
C ALA A 617 36.95 -9.82 -4.36
N ASP A 618 35.70 -9.53 -4.00
CA ASP A 618 35.24 -9.53 -2.60
C ASP A 618 35.41 -10.92 -1.97
N LYS A 619 34.99 -11.96 -2.71
CA LYS A 619 35.24 -13.36 -2.37
C LYS A 619 35.50 -14.18 -3.62
N VAL A 620 36.14 -15.33 -3.45
CA VAL A 620 36.31 -16.33 -4.51
C VAL A 620 35.41 -17.53 -4.24
N ILE A 621 34.67 -17.98 -5.26
CA ILE A 621 33.76 -19.12 -5.21
C ILE A 621 34.46 -20.34 -5.81
N ILE A 622 34.65 -21.38 -5.00
CA ILE A 622 35.25 -22.65 -5.42
C ILE A 622 34.20 -23.75 -5.31
N GLY A 623 33.78 -24.27 -6.47
CA GLY A 623 32.79 -25.35 -6.57
C GLY A 623 33.44 -26.74 -6.62
N THR A 624 33.25 -27.45 -7.73
CA THR A 624 33.63 -28.87 -7.94
C THR A 624 35.06 -29.25 -7.51
N HIS A 625 36.03 -28.33 -7.59
CA HIS A 625 37.44 -28.58 -7.26
C HIS A 625 37.81 -28.22 -5.81
N ALA A 626 36.86 -27.81 -4.97
CA ALA A 626 37.14 -27.47 -3.58
C ALA A 626 37.72 -28.69 -2.83
N THR A 627 38.87 -28.47 -2.19
CA THR A 627 39.48 -29.41 -1.25
C THR A 627 40.05 -28.62 -0.06
N PRO A 628 40.10 -29.19 1.16
CA PRO A 628 40.73 -28.52 2.29
C PRO A 628 42.17 -28.06 2.02
N GLU A 629 42.92 -28.83 1.23
CA GLU A 629 44.28 -28.50 0.81
C GLU A 629 44.34 -27.27 -0.11
N LEU A 630 43.46 -27.20 -1.11
CA LEU A 630 43.37 -26.05 -2.02
C LEU A 630 43.04 -24.77 -1.24
N LEU A 631 42.18 -24.85 -0.22
CA LEU A 631 41.69 -23.70 0.53
C LEU A 631 42.58 -23.31 1.73
N ARG A 632 43.44 -24.22 2.21
CA ARG A 632 44.27 -24.00 3.41
C ARG A 632 45.10 -22.72 3.30
N GLY A 633 45.13 -21.89 4.34
CA GLY A 633 45.96 -20.68 4.38
C GLY A 633 45.38 -19.46 3.65
N PHE A 634 44.23 -19.59 2.97
CA PHE A 634 43.43 -18.42 2.60
C PHE A 634 42.56 -17.99 3.78
N ASN A 635 42.25 -16.70 3.87
CA ASN A 635 41.30 -16.19 4.86
C ASN A 635 39.89 -16.74 4.54
N PRO A 636 39.24 -17.52 5.44
CA PRO A 636 37.90 -18.06 5.22
C PRO A 636 36.84 -17.01 4.88
N GLU A 637 36.99 -15.77 5.39
CA GLU A 637 36.10 -14.64 5.06
C GLU A 637 36.09 -14.28 3.57
N ARG A 638 37.14 -14.66 2.84
CA ARG A 638 37.30 -14.38 1.40
C ARG A 638 36.93 -15.56 0.50
N ILE A 639 36.44 -16.66 1.08
CA ILE A 639 36.16 -17.92 0.38
C ILE A 639 34.68 -18.28 0.50
N ILE A 640 34.09 -18.64 -0.65
CA ILE A 640 32.78 -19.28 -0.76
C ILE A 640 32.98 -20.69 -1.33
N VAL A 641 32.34 -21.70 -0.74
CA VAL A 641 32.36 -23.07 -1.27
C VAL A 641 31.04 -23.40 -1.95
N GLY A 642 31.10 -23.83 -3.21
CA GLY A 642 29.96 -24.36 -3.96
C GLY A 642 29.70 -25.82 -3.59
N LEU A 643 28.46 -26.13 -3.23
CA LEU A 643 27.97 -27.43 -2.82
C LEU A 643 26.92 -27.92 -3.84
N ASP A 644 27.39 -28.57 -4.90
CA ASP A 644 26.51 -29.14 -5.91
C ASP A 644 25.78 -30.37 -5.35
N SER A 645 24.45 -30.43 -5.52
CA SER A 645 23.61 -31.61 -5.17
C SER A 645 24.10 -32.89 -5.87
N ILE A 646 24.64 -32.73 -7.08
CA ILE A 646 25.19 -33.78 -7.92
C ILE A 646 26.62 -33.39 -8.34
N ASP A 647 27.59 -34.29 -8.16
CA ASP A 647 28.95 -34.05 -8.66
C ASP A 647 28.92 -34.05 -10.20
N ARG A 648 29.13 -32.88 -10.81
CA ARG A 648 29.07 -32.68 -12.27
C ARG A 648 30.06 -33.52 -13.08
N ARG A 649 31.08 -34.14 -12.45
CA ARG A 649 32.06 -35.02 -13.13
C ARG A 649 31.64 -36.49 -13.09
N THR A 650 30.99 -36.91 -12.00
CA THR A 650 30.63 -38.33 -11.79
C THR A 650 29.13 -38.61 -11.90
N ASN A 651 28.32 -37.55 -11.96
CA ASN A 651 26.87 -37.58 -11.95
C ASN A 651 26.26 -38.33 -10.74
N LYS A 652 26.96 -38.31 -9.59
CA LYS A 652 26.52 -38.94 -8.35
C LYS A 652 25.99 -37.90 -7.36
N ILE A 653 24.95 -38.26 -6.63
CA ILE A 653 24.41 -37.45 -5.52
C ILE A 653 25.50 -37.25 -4.47
N VAL A 654 25.66 -36.01 -4.01
CA VAL A 654 26.66 -35.62 -3.03
C VAL A 654 26.04 -35.57 -1.63
N ASN A 655 26.78 -36.07 -0.62
CA ASN A 655 26.41 -35.88 0.78
C ASN A 655 26.73 -34.44 1.23
N ILE A 656 25.77 -33.53 1.04
CA ILE A 656 25.92 -32.11 1.35
C ILE A 656 26.24 -31.88 2.84
N SER A 657 25.60 -32.64 3.74
CA SER A 657 25.81 -32.50 5.19
C SER A 657 27.24 -32.81 5.61
N GLU A 658 27.87 -33.81 4.98
CA GLU A 658 29.27 -34.15 5.22
C GLU A 658 30.21 -33.08 4.64
N LYS A 659 29.94 -32.62 3.43
CA LYS A 659 30.73 -31.55 2.78
C LYS A 659 30.73 -30.26 3.59
N ILE A 660 29.59 -29.86 4.15
CA ILE A 660 29.49 -28.70 5.05
C ILE A 660 30.50 -28.83 6.20
N LYS A 661 30.50 -29.96 6.92
CA LYS A 661 31.41 -30.18 8.05
C LYS A 661 32.88 -30.15 7.65
N ILE A 662 33.22 -30.68 6.47
CA ILE A 662 34.59 -30.69 5.95
C ILE A 662 35.09 -29.27 5.64
N PHE A 663 34.21 -28.43 5.06
CA PHE A 663 34.60 -27.13 4.51
C PHE A 663 34.33 -25.94 5.43
N GLU A 664 33.49 -26.09 6.46
CA GLU A 664 33.12 -25.01 7.38
C GLU A 664 34.32 -24.23 7.96
N PRO A 665 35.47 -24.86 8.30
CA PRO A 665 36.65 -24.11 8.76
C PRO A 665 37.38 -23.30 7.68
N TYR A 666 37.10 -23.53 6.40
CA TYR A 666 37.86 -23.00 5.26
C TYR A 666 37.10 -21.95 4.45
N CYS A 667 35.85 -21.68 4.78
CA CYS A 667 35.03 -20.66 4.14
C CYS A 667 34.16 -19.93 5.16
N SER A 668 33.57 -18.82 4.75
CA SER A 668 32.59 -18.05 5.53
C SER A 668 31.17 -18.17 4.96
N GLU A 669 31.04 -18.80 3.80
CA GLU A 669 29.82 -18.84 3.02
C GLU A 669 29.76 -20.09 2.13
N PHE A 670 28.56 -20.66 2.01
CA PHE A 670 28.25 -21.80 1.16
C PHE A 670 27.21 -21.43 0.11
N ASN A 671 27.41 -21.93 -1.11
CA ASN A 671 26.43 -21.87 -2.19
C ASN A 671 25.92 -23.28 -2.44
N TYR A 672 24.72 -23.63 -1.96
CA TYR A 672 24.07 -24.88 -2.32
C TYR A 672 23.49 -24.77 -3.73
N VAL A 673 24.05 -25.53 -4.66
CA VAL A 673 23.65 -25.52 -6.06
C VAL A 673 22.83 -26.77 -6.33
N SER A 674 21.53 -26.59 -6.54
CA SER A 674 20.68 -27.68 -7.02
C SER A 674 20.89 -27.84 -8.53
N VAL A 675 21.77 -28.77 -8.91
CA VAL A 675 22.17 -29.00 -10.31
C VAL A 675 20.98 -29.37 -11.18
N GLU A 676 19.98 -30.04 -10.61
CA GLU A 676 18.75 -30.44 -11.28
C GLU A 676 17.89 -29.24 -11.69
N HIS A 677 18.01 -28.12 -10.98
CA HIS A 677 17.22 -26.91 -11.18
C HIS A 677 18.03 -25.74 -11.77
N ASP A 678 19.36 -25.85 -11.75
CA ASP A 678 20.28 -24.83 -12.21
C ASP A 678 20.03 -24.43 -13.68
N GLY A 679 20.03 -23.13 -13.96
CA GLY A 679 19.74 -22.57 -15.29
C GLY A 679 18.31 -22.79 -15.82
N LYS A 680 17.40 -23.44 -15.07
CA LYS A 680 16.02 -23.70 -15.52
C LYS A 680 15.06 -22.55 -15.24
N ALA A 681 15.20 -21.83 -14.12
CA ALA A 681 14.24 -20.79 -13.68
C ALA A 681 12.79 -21.30 -13.54
N HIS A 682 12.60 -22.54 -13.06
CA HIS A 682 11.30 -23.20 -12.86
C HIS A 682 11.02 -23.57 -11.39
N GLY A 683 11.66 -22.87 -10.44
CA GLY A 683 11.63 -23.17 -9.00
C GLY A 683 12.95 -23.78 -8.51
N GLY A 684 13.43 -23.31 -7.36
CA GLY A 684 14.65 -23.78 -6.71
C GLY A 684 14.38 -24.78 -5.59
N ASP A 685 15.44 -25.44 -5.11
CA ASP A 685 15.36 -26.41 -4.02
C ASP A 685 15.42 -25.74 -2.63
N VAL A 686 14.38 -24.93 -2.36
CA VAL A 686 14.28 -24.07 -1.17
C VAL A 686 14.26 -24.88 0.13
N ASP A 687 13.57 -26.02 0.16
CA ASP A 687 13.40 -26.80 1.38
C ASP A 687 14.71 -27.50 1.79
N ASN A 688 15.46 -28.06 0.85
CA ASN A 688 16.78 -28.60 1.18
C ASN A 688 17.78 -27.50 1.51
N ALA A 689 17.73 -26.34 0.84
CA ALA A 689 18.58 -25.21 1.21
C ALA A 689 18.37 -24.79 2.68
N ILE A 690 17.12 -24.69 3.13
CA ILE A 690 16.76 -24.40 4.53
C ILE A 690 17.18 -25.54 5.48
N LYS A 691 17.04 -26.79 5.05
CA LYS A 691 17.48 -27.96 5.84
C LYS A 691 19.00 -27.94 6.06
N TYR A 692 19.77 -27.70 5.00
CA TYR A 692 21.23 -27.71 5.05
C TYR A 692 21.82 -26.47 5.73
N SER A 693 21.19 -25.30 5.60
CA SER A 693 21.67 -24.08 6.26
C SER A 693 21.72 -24.22 7.79
N LYS A 694 20.84 -25.06 8.38
CA LYS A 694 20.81 -25.33 9.84
C LYS A 694 22.00 -26.13 10.35
N ILE A 695 22.84 -26.70 9.48
CA ILE A 695 23.97 -27.55 9.86
C ILE A 695 25.21 -26.71 10.18
N THR A 696 25.28 -25.47 9.68
CA THR A 696 26.45 -24.59 9.80
C THR A 696 26.07 -23.24 10.40
N LYS A 697 27.06 -22.54 10.96
CA LYS A 697 26.92 -21.13 11.35
C LYS A 697 27.34 -20.16 10.25
N ASN A 698 28.01 -20.65 9.21
CA ASN A 698 28.44 -19.84 8.08
C ASN A 698 27.25 -19.40 7.23
N LYS A 699 27.43 -18.34 6.44
CA LYS A 699 26.40 -17.88 5.51
C LYS A 699 26.04 -18.98 4.52
N PHE A 700 24.77 -19.08 4.16
CA PHE A 700 24.30 -20.13 3.26
C PHE A 700 23.39 -19.52 2.20
N ASN A 701 23.58 -19.90 0.94
CA ASN A 701 22.80 -19.42 -0.19
C ASN A 701 22.19 -20.60 -0.95
N CYS A 702 20.92 -20.44 -1.36
CA CYS A 702 20.27 -21.30 -2.34
C CYS A 702 20.62 -20.78 -3.74
N VAL A 703 21.14 -21.66 -4.59
CA VAL A 703 21.58 -21.35 -5.96
C VAL A 703 20.91 -22.32 -6.93
N GLY A 704 20.32 -21.77 -8.00
CA GLY A 704 19.70 -22.53 -9.07
C GLY A 704 18.18 -22.62 -8.97
N GLY A 705 17.50 -22.46 -10.10
CA GLY A 705 16.07 -22.71 -10.25
C GLY A 705 15.12 -21.61 -9.78
N ILE A 706 15.48 -20.83 -8.77
CA ILE A 706 14.59 -19.85 -8.13
C ILE A 706 13.95 -18.93 -9.17
N SER A 707 12.62 -18.80 -9.12
CA SER A 707 11.84 -18.09 -10.14
C SER A 707 10.78 -17.15 -9.59
N SER A 708 10.57 -17.13 -8.27
CA SER A 708 9.53 -16.32 -7.63
C SER A 708 10.02 -15.55 -6.39
N LYS A 709 9.37 -14.41 -6.12
CA LYS A 709 9.60 -13.60 -4.91
C LYS A 709 9.21 -14.34 -3.65
N GLU A 710 8.19 -15.20 -3.71
CA GLU A 710 7.74 -16.03 -2.57
C GLU A 710 8.85 -16.96 -2.08
N GLU A 711 9.58 -17.60 -2.99
CA GLU A 711 10.76 -18.40 -2.65
C GLU A 711 11.84 -17.56 -1.96
N MET A 712 12.12 -16.35 -2.48
CA MET A 712 13.09 -15.43 -1.87
C MET A 712 12.69 -15.05 -0.44
N LEU A 713 11.41 -14.71 -0.22
CA LEU A 713 10.88 -14.35 1.09
C LEU A 713 10.90 -15.55 2.05
N LYS A 714 10.60 -16.77 1.56
CA LYS A 714 10.72 -18.01 2.34
C LYS A 714 12.16 -18.25 2.79
N LEU A 715 13.14 -18.10 1.90
CA LEU A 715 14.57 -18.20 2.24
C LEU A 715 15.00 -17.14 3.25
N ARG A 716 14.53 -15.89 3.10
CA ARG A 716 14.85 -14.77 3.99
C ARG A 716 14.47 -15.06 5.45
N LYS A 717 13.31 -15.71 5.69
CA LYS A 717 12.85 -16.10 7.03
C LYS A 717 13.84 -17.02 7.77
N TYR A 718 14.69 -17.74 7.04
CA TYR A 718 15.71 -18.64 7.60
C TYR A 718 17.12 -18.09 7.45
N ASN A 719 17.28 -16.80 7.16
CA ASN A 719 18.56 -16.14 6.91
C ASN A 719 19.38 -16.83 5.79
N VAL A 720 18.70 -17.37 4.79
CA VAL A 720 19.33 -18.01 3.62
C VAL A 720 19.32 -17.02 2.46
N GLY A 721 20.48 -16.86 1.82
CA GLY A 721 20.61 -16.06 0.61
C GLY A 721 19.93 -16.71 -0.60
N CYS A 722 19.48 -15.89 -1.51
CA CYS A 722 18.72 -16.24 -2.69
C CYS A 722 19.53 -15.82 -3.93
N THR A 723 20.16 -16.80 -4.60
CA THR A 723 20.99 -16.52 -5.78
C THR A 723 20.21 -16.75 -7.05
N ILE A 724 20.02 -15.68 -7.84
CA ILE A 724 19.18 -15.68 -9.04
C ILE A 724 19.99 -15.11 -10.21
N GLY A 725 19.97 -15.81 -11.35
CA GLY A 725 20.62 -15.37 -12.59
C GLY A 725 19.61 -15.23 -13.72
N ARG A 726 19.47 -16.29 -14.52
CA ARG A 726 18.62 -16.36 -15.73
C ARG A 726 17.27 -15.64 -15.62
N LYS A 727 16.50 -15.85 -14.54
CA LYS A 727 15.16 -15.25 -14.37
C LYS A 727 15.20 -13.72 -14.41
N ILE A 728 16.22 -13.10 -13.81
CA ILE A 728 16.41 -11.64 -13.88
C ILE A 728 16.81 -11.21 -15.29
N GLN A 729 17.74 -11.95 -15.89
CA GLN A 729 18.35 -11.54 -17.16
C GLN A 729 17.36 -11.67 -18.33
N GLU A 730 16.51 -12.70 -18.32
CA GLU A 730 15.38 -12.83 -19.27
C GLU A 730 14.26 -11.81 -18.96
N GLY A 731 13.95 -11.55 -17.69
CA GLY A 731 12.87 -10.63 -17.29
C GLY A 731 13.16 -9.13 -17.42
N TYR A 732 14.43 -8.72 -17.47
CA TYR A 732 14.81 -7.30 -17.58
C TYR A 732 14.48 -6.68 -18.95
N PHE A 733 14.19 -7.49 -19.99
CA PHE A 733 14.11 -7.02 -21.38
C PHE A 733 12.92 -7.54 -22.22
N GLU A 734 11.90 -8.15 -21.61
CA GLU A 734 10.61 -8.49 -22.29
C GLU A 734 9.66 -7.29 -22.52
#